data_AF-A0A9X6NRP7-F1
#
_entry.id   AF-A0A9X6NRP7-F1
#
_cell.length_a   1.000
_cell.length_b   1.000
_cell.length_c   1.000
_cell.angle_alpha   90.00
_cell.angle_beta   90.00
_cell.angle_gamma   90.00
#
_symmetry.space_group_name_H-M   'P 1'
#
loop_
_entity.id
_entity.type
_entity.pdbx_description
1 polymer ?
#
loop_
_entity_poly.entity_id
_entity_poly.type
_entity_poly.pdbx_seq_one_letter_code
_entity_poly.pdbx_strand_id
1 'polypeptide(L)'
;MSNTLVPYNVLRSIDMPNISGTKWDKGMFINALDNTSFLLELIEKGINDGDDVLGLLSFIGLTALEAIPIVGGVMSKLVSMLFFPTKSSINFQKIWEQLEKAIEQIVDKKITEAMMSQLMQEIAGLANVLEEYRNAYDLYNGKKLFNIPDKMTPGEYLNNVFTTANLQFIQRIPTFQNPKYDVVFLPFFVHAAEMHILLVRDAAIHGQEWGMDETVHQKFKKDLKNLINKYSSYLLATYKKGLKEASEKKLENNDFPTTSYQDHYINTVRWNVINQYKRGMTLTVFDFAYKWKYYQEVYQNNITLNPVRTIYSDIAGSVYPYEKTTHEIDNIIKGQNLKYRGILKEMLIYHAHRIDSVQSKYIRNNEIIDNKKTGGTGGRATFYDFKYPINNPLIQVNMKYELVPFSLGFKLYNGEKLKSISGAGLPRKHKAGDYHYVGNKVSSIIGFGKNETGGFNSLDAMVVGFKRDDYIPENSFVGINQNGKPVTKVVDAENFYKEKFQSNIIMIDEPMFGDGVLQFENYSNNLIKDSYVTYQIDAKIEGTYKLHAIIGAKKQKDKIAFKMALNEKQPENFITEPFNDGDIWEGISLNEGLVYKRILLGNFQLKRGMNRITIHNGVLQTSANIKTWNLAKLELTLTSDSLKDPDITTLYDNDNYTGTKKLIFGNTSRLKDFNDKTSSIKVESHLAGISLYQDYYYKGKSIDLVGGEKLSLKNHSFNNKASSIKFANIVLYNQENYKGSRKLVFEDIPDLEKHGFNDKTSSIVVSSNVSGARLYEHANYKGNYVNVVGGQKLNLKNHVLDKKISSIKFFKEGEVHNGVYQIITALNNTSVLDKHLQNTDVHLWGNAENKNQKWRIEYDGTKQAYQIKNMLDEKLVLSTHELFPFPLFSGLHCLPNKGYDSQYWIFVHVGNGYYIIKNKMYYDWVLDVRGANSDDGTAIQLHYPHELTDPLINAQKFKLRDINN
;
A
#
# COMPACT_ATOMS: atom_id res chain seq x y z
N MET A 1 -19.24 37.19 23.99
CA MET A 1 -19.70 36.89 22.60
C MET A 1 -18.53 37.17 21.67
N SER A 2 -17.70 36.16 21.38
CA SER A 2 -16.52 36.29 20.51
C SER A 2 -16.83 35.70 19.14
N ASN A 3 -16.84 36.54 18.12
CA ASN A 3 -16.97 36.18 16.70
C ASN A 3 -15.71 35.46 16.19
N THR A 4 -15.46 34.25 16.67
CA THR A 4 -14.54 33.30 16.06
C THR A 4 -15.26 32.57 14.95
N LEU A 5 -15.16 33.08 13.72
CA LEU A 5 -15.43 32.27 12.54
C LEU A 5 -14.36 31.17 12.49
N VAL A 6 -14.82 29.99 12.91
CA VAL A 6 -14.18 28.69 12.84
C VAL A 6 -13.75 28.47 11.37
N PRO A 7 -12.51 28.00 11.07
CA PRO A 7 -12.13 27.63 9.71
C PRO A 7 -13.16 26.68 9.11
N TYR A 8 -13.28 26.76 7.79
CA TYR A 8 -14.03 25.87 6.90
C TYR A 8 -13.57 24.39 7.03
N ASN A 9 -13.82 23.80 8.20
CA ASN A 9 -13.45 22.46 8.62
C ASN A 9 -14.71 21.74 9.10
N VAL A 10 -15.17 20.71 8.38
CA VAL A 10 -16.27 19.82 8.83
C VAL A 10 -15.99 19.19 10.21
N LEU A 11 -14.74 19.08 10.66
CA LEU A 11 -14.38 18.16 11.74
C LEU A 11 -14.23 18.77 13.14
N ARG A 12 -14.71 20.00 13.37
CA ARG A 12 -14.18 20.83 14.47
C ARG A 12 -14.94 20.86 15.80
N SER A 13 -15.94 20.02 16.04
CA SER A 13 -16.63 20.08 17.34
C SER A 13 -17.22 18.76 17.79
N ILE A 14 -16.37 17.77 18.08
CA ILE A 14 -16.78 16.67 18.97
C ILE A 14 -15.58 16.20 19.80
N ASP A 15 -15.64 16.38 21.11
CA ASP A 15 -14.87 15.54 22.03
C ASP A 15 -15.47 14.13 21.94
N MET A 16 -14.72 13.13 21.43
CA MET A 16 -15.22 11.75 21.35
C MET A 16 -14.32 10.65 21.94
N PRO A 17 -14.97 9.57 22.45
CA PRO A 17 -14.34 8.43 23.12
C PRO A 17 -13.82 7.39 22.11
N ASN A 18 -13.22 6.31 22.65
CA ASN A 18 -12.48 5.28 21.93
C ASN A 18 -13.27 4.59 20.82
N ILE A 19 -12.84 4.77 19.56
CA ILE A 19 -13.17 3.84 18.47
C ILE A 19 -12.14 2.71 18.49
N SER A 20 -12.67 1.50 18.68
CA SER A 20 -12.03 0.29 19.19
C SER A 20 -11.08 -0.47 18.25
N GLY A 21 -10.17 0.18 17.52
CA GLY A 21 -9.02 -0.52 16.92
C GLY A 21 -9.28 -1.68 15.95
N THR A 22 -10.46 -1.79 15.32
CA THR A 22 -10.78 -2.87 14.38
C THR A 22 -10.39 -2.53 12.95
N LYS A 23 -9.38 -3.21 12.39
CA LYS A 23 -8.93 -3.09 10.99
C LYS A 23 -10.05 -3.58 10.06
N TRP A 24 -10.63 -2.68 9.26
CA TRP A 24 -11.66 -3.03 8.29
C TRP A 24 -11.01 -3.78 7.12
N ASP A 25 -11.56 -4.92 6.69
CA ASP A 25 -10.98 -5.69 5.58
C ASP A 25 -12.02 -6.29 4.61
N LYS A 26 -11.53 -6.73 3.45
CA LYS A 26 -12.26 -7.43 2.38
C LYS A 26 -13.18 -8.54 2.88
N GLY A 27 -12.72 -9.30 3.88
CA GLY A 27 -13.45 -10.43 4.44
C GLY A 27 -14.67 -9.98 5.22
N MET A 28 -14.56 -8.87 5.96
CA MET A 28 -15.68 -8.25 6.68
C MET A 28 -16.75 -7.73 5.72
N PHE A 29 -16.38 -7.01 4.65
CA PHE A 29 -17.34 -6.48 3.67
C PHE A 29 -18.08 -7.58 2.90
N ILE A 30 -17.37 -8.59 2.40
CA ILE A 30 -17.99 -9.74 1.71
C ILE A 30 -18.95 -10.47 2.66
N ASN A 31 -18.56 -10.67 3.92
CA ASN A 31 -19.45 -11.31 4.90
C ASN A 31 -20.67 -10.42 5.25
N ALA A 32 -20.52 -9.09 5.21
CA ALA A 32 -21.59 -8.12 5.46
C ALA A 32 -22.62 -8.07 4.33
N LEU A 33 -22.20 -8.34 3.08
CA LEU A 33 -23.10 -8.49 1.93
C LEU A 33 -24.04 -9.70 2.08
N ASP A 34 -23.49 -10.78 2.65
CA ASP A 34 -24.22 -12.01 2.95
C ASP A 34 -24.98 -11.92 4.29
N ASN A 35 -24.59 -11.02 5.20
CA ASN A 35 -25.22 -10.81 6.51
C ASN A 35 -25.54 -9.32 6.78
N THR A 36 -26.77 -8.95 6.45
CA THR A 36 -27.36 -7.60 6.62
C THR A 36 -27.18 -7.02 8.03
N SER A 37 -27.27 -7.84 9.09
CA SER A 37 -27.23 -7.37 10.47
C SER A 37 -25.85 -6.85 10.87
N PHE A 38 -24.78 -7.51 10.40
CA PHE A 38 -23.41 -7.09 10.65
C PHE A 38 -23.09 -5.77 9.92
N LEU A 39 -23.56 -5.61 8.68
CA LEU A 39 -23.38 -4.34 7.96
C LEU A 39 -24.10 -3.17 8.66
N LEU A 40 -25.33 -3.40 9.13
CA LEU A 40 -26.09 -2.38 9.85
C LEU A 40 -25.42 -1.99 11.18
N GLU A 41 -24.83 -2.95 11.92
CA GLU A 41 -24.01 -2.64 13.10
C GLU A 41 -22.77 -1.80 12.74
N LEU A 42 -22.16 -2.05 11.59
CA LEU A 42 -21.00 -1.29 11.11
C LEU A 42 -21.37 0.14 10.69
N ILE A 43 -22.48 0.31 9.97
CA ILE A 43 -23.03 1.62 9.56
C ILE A 43 -23.45 2.40 10.80
N GLU A 44 -24.15 1.76 11.73
CA GLU A 44 -24.56 2.34 13.01
C GLU A 44 -23.34 2.84 13.81
N LYS A 45 -22.30 2.03 13.92
CA LYS A 45 -21.06 2.42 14.60
C LYS A 45 -20.38 3.62 13.91
N GLY A 46 -20.30 3.62 12.58
CA GLY A 46 -19.76 4.75 11.82
C GLY A 46 -20.54 6.06 12.00
N ILE A 47 -21.87 5.99 12.08
CA ILE A 47 -22.76 7.15 12.25
C ILE A 47 -22.80 7.66 13.70
N ASN A 48 -22.71 6.75 14.68
CA ASN A 48 -22.85 7.06 16.09
C ASN A 48 -21.52 7.48 16.76
N ASP A 49 -20.37 7.05 16.23
CA ASP A 49 -19.06 7.28 16.88
C ASP A 49 -18.26 8.48 16.31
N GLY A 50 -18.73 9.22 15.29
CA GLY A 50 -17.78 9.97 14.44
C GLY A 50 -18.17 11.24 13.67
N ASP A 51 -19.42 11.45 13.27
CA ASP A 51 -19.83 12.49 12.29
C ASP A 51 -18.97 12.59 10.99
N ASP A 52 -18.13 11.60 10.63
CA ASP A 52 -17.38 11.57 9.35
C ASP A 52 -18.11 10.74 8.27
N VAL A 53 -19.28 11.22 7.86
CA VAL A 53 -20.10 10.57 6.81
C VAL A 53 -19.36 10.50 5.47
N LEU A 54 -18.50 11.49 5.17
CA LEU A 54 -17.64 11.46 3.98
C LEU A 54 -16.62 10.33 4.02
N GLY A 55 -15.99 10.13 5.17
CA GLY A 55 -15.10 9.01 5.41
C GLY A 55 -15.82 7.66 5.32
N LEU A 56 -17.07 7.56 5.81
CA LEU A 56 -17.88 6.35 5.65
C LEU A 56 -18.22 6.07 4.18
N LEU A 57 -18.65 7.08 3.42
CA LEU A 57 -18.91 6.95 1.99
C LEU A 57 -17.63 6.57 1.23
N SER A 58 -16.52 7.26 1.49
CA SER A 58 -15.20 6.90 0.97
C SER A 58 -14.88 5.45 1.29
N PHE A 59 -14.97 5.02 2.55
CA PHE A 59 -14.72 3.64 2.95
C PHE A 59 -15.54 2.64 2.13
N ILE A 60 -16.81 2.93 1.86
CA ILE A 60 -17.68 2.07 1.05
C ILE A 60 -17.28 2.07 -0.41
N GLY A 61 -16.90 3.22 -0.97
CA GLY A 61 -16.27 3.28 -2.29
C GLY A 61 -15.01 2.43 -2.34
N LEU A 62 -14.16 2.57 -1.32
CA LEU A 62 -12.89 1.85 -1.16
C LEU A 62 -13.07 0.33 -1.03
N THR A 63 -14.08 -0.14 -0.30
CA THR A 63 -14.40 -1.57 -0.20
C THR A 63 -15.12 -2.08 -1.44
N ALA A 64 -15.95 -1.27 -2.08
CA ALA A 64 -16.59 -1.60 -3.35
C ALA A 64 -15.57 -1.73 -4.51
N LEU A 65 -14.39 -1.09 -4.41
CA LEU A 65 -13.27 -1.30 -5.35
C LEU A 65 -12.75 -2.75 -5.33
N GLU A 66 -12.95 -3.48 -4.23
CA GLU A 66 -12.44 -4.85 -4.04
C GLU A 66 -13.43 -5.95 -4.44
N ALA A 67 -14.63 -5.56 -4.87
CA ALA A 67 -15.80 -6.42 -4.90
C ALA A 67 -16.25 -6.82 -6.32
N ILE A 68 -15.41 -6.64 -7.33
CA ILE A 68 -15.60 -7.25 -8.66
C ILE A 68 -15.38 -8.77 -8.47
N PRO A 69 -16.44 -9.65 -8.42
CA PRO A 69 -17.46 -9.90 -9.45
C PRO A 69 -18.92 -9.56 -9.09
N ILE A 70 -19.18 -8.57 -8.25
CA ILE A 70 -20.54 -8.21 -7.83
C ILE A 70 -21.52 -8.04 -9.01
N VAL A 71 -22.71 -8.66 -8.87
CA VAL A 71 -23.93 -8.43 -9.68
C VAL A 71 -24.57 -7.10 -9.23
N GLY A 72 -25.06 -6.27 -10.14
CA GLY A 72 -25.55 -4.91 -9.87
C GLY A 72 -26.51 -4.80 -8.66
N GLY A 73 -27.35 -5.81 -8.44
CA GLY A 73 -28.25 -5.90 -7.28
C GLY A 73 -27.59 -5.94 -5.89
N VAL A 74 -26.31 -6.30 -5.80
CA VAL A 74 -25.56 -6.27 -4.53
C VAL A 74 -25.15 -4.85 -4.15
N MET A 75 -24.79 -4.01 -5.13
CA MET A 75 -24.54 -2.58 -4.89
C MET A 75 -25.83 -1.86 -4.49
N SER A 76 -26.98 -2.23 -5.05
CA SER A 76 -28.26 -1.65 -4.64
C SER A 76 -28.58 -1.94 -3.17
N LYS A 77 -28.38 -3.17 -2.69
CA LYS A 77 -28.55 -3.53 -1.28
C LYS A 77 -27.64 -2.71 -0.35
N LEU A 78 -26.42 -2.40 -0.78
CA LEU A 78 -25.51 -1.53 -0.03
C LEU A 78 -26.02 -0.09 0.00
N VAL A 79 -26.37 0.45 -1.16
CA VAL A 79 -26.88 1.83 -1.33
C VAL A 79 -28.18 2.02 -0.54
N SER A 80 -29.12 1.06 -0.60
CA SER A 80 -30.37 1.12 0.17
C SER A 80 -30.12 1.05 1.67
N MET A 81 -29.23 0.19 2.15
CA MET A 81 -28.89 0.11 3.57
C MET A 81 -28.24 1.38 4.13
N LEU A 82 -27.53 2.14 3.29
CA LEU A 82 -26.87 3.37 3.70
C LEU A 82 -27.84 4.54 3.79
N PHE A 83 -28.70 4.69 2.79
CA PHE A 83 -29.61 5.84 2.74
C PHE A 83 -30.95 5.58 3.42
N PHE A 84 -31.32 4.30 3.58
CA PHE A 84 -32.57 3.81 4.18
C PHE A 84 -32.32 2.58 5.08
N PRO A 85 -31.51 2.73 6.14
CA PRO A 85 -31.23 1.64 7.08
C PRO A 85 -32.52 1.12 7.74
N THR A 86 -32.69 -0.19 7.79
CA THR A 86 -33.86 -0.84 8.42
C THR A 86 -33.75 -0.95 9.94
N LYS A 87 -32.57 -0.65 10.52
CA LYS A 87 -32.32 -0.69 11.96
C LYS A 87 -32.76 0.64 12.59
N SER A 88 -33.74 0.59 13.49
CA SER A 88 -34.35 1.78 14.13
C SER A 88 -33.38 2.64 14.96
N SER A 89 -32.24 2.08 15.39
CA SER A 89 -31.20 2.80 16.11
C SER A 89 -30.32 3.67 15.22
N ILE A 90 -30.48 3.60 13.89
CA ILE A 90 -29.76 4.44 12.93
C ILE A 90 -30.69 5.60 12.52
N ASN A 91 -30.32 6.82 12.91
CA ASN A 91 -31.02 8.01 12.43
C ASN A 91 -30.54 8.37 11.01
N PHE A 92 -31.27 7.93 9.99
CA PHE A 92 -30.94 8.19 8.60
C PHE A 92 -30.99 9.69 8.23
N GLN A 93 -31.82 10.49 8.91
CA GLN A 93 -31.89 11.94 8.69
C GLN A 93 -30.56 12.60 9.04
N LYS A 94 -29.85 12.08 10.04
CA LYS A 94 -28.48 12.52 10.39
C LYS A 94 -27.48 12.27 9.25
N ILE A 95 -27.62 11.17 8.49
CA ILE A 95 -26.77 10.89 7.32
C ILE A 95 -26.97 11.96 6.26
N TRP A 96 -28.22 12.37 6.05
CA TRP A 96 -28.61 13.34 5.04
C TRP A 96 -28.09 14.74 5.39
N GLU A 97 -28.30 15.18 6.63
CA GLU A 97 -27.79 16.47 7.13
C GLU A 97 -26.27 16.57 7.01
N GLN A 98 -25.56 15.48 7.32
CA GLN A 98 -24.09 15.47 7.24
C GLN A 98 -23.59 15.42 5.79
N LEU A 99 -24.28 14.70 4.90
CA LEU A 99 -23.94 14.68 3.47
C LEU A 99 -24.21 16.04 2.82
N GLU A 100 -25.32 16.69 3.16
CA GLU A 100 -25.63 18.06 2.75
C GLU A 100 -24.51 19.02 3.18
N LYS A 101 -24.21 19.08 4.49
CA LYS A 101 -23.12 19.91 5.04
C LYS A 101 -21.79 19.66 4.35
N ALA A 102 -21.47 18.39 4.09
CA ALA A 102 -20.24 18.00 3.42
C ALA A 102 -20.18 18.53 1.98
N ILE A 103 -21.25 18.34 1.20
CA ILE A 103 -21.32 18.77 -0.20
C ILE A 103 -21.31 20.30 -0.30
N GLU A 104 -22.08 20.99 0.55
CA GLU A 104 -22.08 22.46 0.63
C GLU A 104 -20.67 23.00 0.92
N GLN A 105 -19.90 22.32 1.77
CA GLN A 105 -18.53 22.72 2.07
C GLN A 105 -17.52 22.39 0.97
N ILE A 106 -17.77 21.35 0.16
CA ILE A 106 -16.89 21.00 -0.98
C ILE A 106 -17.09 22.02 -2.12
N VAL A 107 -18.33 22.44 -2.36
CA VAL A 107 -18.71 23.20 -3.57
C VAL A 107 -19.03 24.67 -3.25
N ASP A 108 -19.05 25.06 -1.98
CA ASP A 108 -19.41 26.40 -1.48
C ASP A 108 -20.73 26.93 -2.07
N LYS A 109 -21.68 26.02 -2.26
CA LYS A 109 -23.01 26.28 -2.82
C LYS A 109 -24.04 25.58 -1.97
N LYS A 110 -25.08 26.31 -1.59
CA LYS A 110 -26.21 25.72 -0.86
C LYS A 110 -27.02 24.82 -1.77
N ILE A 111 -27.31 23.61 -1.28
CA ILE A 111 -28.37 22.77 -1.82
C ILE A 111 -29.60 22.98 -0.95
N THR A 112 -30.78 23.11 -1.54
CA THR A 112 -31.98 23.20 -0.71
C THR A 112 -32.29 21.81 -0.16
N GLU A 113 -32.79 21.74 1.07
CA GLU A 113 -33.27 20.50 1.69
C GLU A 113 -34.24 19.73 0.76
N ALA A 114 -35.11 20.45 0.05
CA ALA A 114 -36.03 19.88 -0.93
C ALA A 114 -35.30 19.22 -2.11
N MET A 115 -34.26 19.86 -2.67
CA MET A 115 -33.47 19.29 -3.76
C MET A 115 -32.66 18.09 -3.29
N MET A 116 -32.07 18.19 -2.10
CA MET A 116 -31.34 17.09 -1.47
C MET A 116 -32.25 15.87 -1.31
N SER A 117 -33.41 16.06 -0.67
CA SER A 117 -34.43 15.02 -0.48
C SER A 117 -34.87 14.39 -1.82
N GLN A 118 -35.07 15.19 -2.87
CA GLN A 118 -35.42 14.69 -4.19
C GLN A 118 -34.33 13.77 -4.77
N LEU A 119 -33.06 14.17 -4.74
CA LEU A 119 -31.96 13.35 -5.28
C LEU A 119 -31.83 12.02 -4.53
N MET A 120 -32.03 12.05 -3.22
CA MET A 120 -31.96 10.85 -2.38
C MET A 120 -33.10 9.88 -2.68
N GLN A 121 -34.33 10.38 -2.85
CA GLN A 121 -35.47 9.56 -3.25
C GLN A 121 -35.27 8.93 -4.64
N GLU A 122 -34.66 9.67 -5.58
CA GLU A 122 -34.33 9.12 -6.90
C GLU A 122 -33.28 7.99 -6.82
N ILE A 123 -32.23 8.15 -6.00
CA ILE A 123 -31.27 7.06 -5.72
C ILE A 123 -31.97 5.85 -5.08
N ALA A 124 -32.89 6.10 -4.14
CA ALA A 124 -33.68 5.03 -3.49
C ALA A 124 -34.50 4.24 -4.51
N GLY A 125 -35.21 4.95 -5.39
CA GLY A 125 -36.01 4.33 -6.44
C GLY A 125 -35.17 3.48 -7.38
N LEU A 126 -34.01 3.99 -7.81
CA LEU A 126 -33.06 3.24 -8.64
C LEU A 126 -32.48 2.02 -7.91
N ALA A 127 -32.21 2.13 -6.61
CA ALA A 127 -31.78 1.00 -5.80
C ALA A 127 -32.86 -0.08 -5.72
N ASN A 128 -34.13 0.29 -5.49
CA ASN A 128 -35.25 -0.66 -5.46
C ASN A 128 -35.44 -1.37 -6.81
N VAL A 129 -35.28 -0.65 -7.93
CA VAL A 129 -35.29 -1.25 -9.28
C VAL A 129 -34.21 -2.33 -9.43
N LEU A 130 -33.01 -2.09 -8.90
CA LEU A 130 -31.94 -3.10 -8.93
C LEU A 130 -32.14 -4.25 -7.93
N GLU A 131 -32.88 -4.03 -6.85
CA GLU A 131 -33.27 -5.11 -5.94
C GLU A 131 -34.23 -6.09 -6.62
N GLU A 132 -35.17 -5.58 -7.42
CA GLU A 132 -36.03 -6.45 -8.25
C GLU A 132 -35.25 -7.19 -9.34
N TYR A 133 -34.29 -6.51 -9.99
CA TYR A 133 -33.34 -7.18 -10.89
C TYR A 133 -32.57 -8.31 -10.17
N ARG A 134 -32.12 -8.07 -8.94
CA ARG A 134 -31.45 -9.10 -8.11
C ARG A 134 -32.38 -10.27 -7.84
N ASN A 135 -33.63 -10.03 -7.47
CA ASN A 135 -34.62 -11.07 -7.21
C ASN A 135 -34.81 -11.95 -8.46
N ALA A 136 -34.90 -11.34 -9.65
CA ALA A 136 -34.98 -12.07 -10.91
C ALA A 136 -33.70 -12.89 -11.19
N TYR A 137 -32.53 -12.34 -10.90
CA TYR A 137 -31.25 -13.04 -11.05
C TYR A 137 -31.12 -14.22 -10.09
N ASP A 138 -31.52 -14.05 -8.83
CA ASP A 138 -31.52 -15.11 -7.82
C ASP A 138 -32.55 -16.20 -8.15
N LEU A 139 -33.69 -15.85 -8.77
CA LEU A 139 -34.64 -16.81 -9.34
C LEU A 139 -34.01 -17.62 -10.48
N TYR A 140 -33.39 -16.96 -11.45
CA TYR A 140 -32.71 -17.61 -12.57
C TYR A 140 -31.63 -18.60 -12.11
N ASN A 141 -30.89 -18.26 -11.04
CA ASN A 141 -29.86 -19.12 -10.46
C ASN A 141 -30.41 -20.15 -9.44
N GLY A 142 -31.72 -20.24 -9.25
CA GLY A 142 -32.36 -21.18 -8.31
C GLY A 142 -32.11 -20.89 -6.83
N LYS A 143 -31.64 -19.67 -6.48
CA LYS A 143 -31.42 -19.23 -5.10
C LYS A 143 -32.69 -18.75 -4.41
N LYS A 144 -33.70 -18.31 -5.17
CA LYS A 144 -34.99 -17.84 -4.67
C LYS A 144 -36.10 -18.43 -5.55
N LEU A 145 -37.27 -18.71 -4.98
CA LEU A 145 -38.44 -19.21 -5.71
C LEU A 145 -39.63 -18.29 -5.46
N PHE A 146 -40.26 -17.82 -6.52
CA PHE A 146 -41.51 -17.06 -6.50
C PHE A 146 -42.23 -17.19 -7.85
N ASN A 147 -43.54 -16.91 -7.87
CA ASN A 147 -44.36 -17.08 -9.08
C ASN A 147 -44.02 -16.00 -10.13
N ILE A 148 -43.83 -16.43 -11.38
CA ILE A 148 -43.66 -15.57 -12.56
C ILE A 148 -44.86 -15.76 -13.51
N PRO A 149 -45.15 -14.82 -14.44
CA PRO A 149 -46.28 -14.92 -15.35
C PRO A 149 -46.33 -16.25 -16.11
N ASP A 150 -47.52 -16.86 -16.19
CA ASP A 150 -47.74 -18.13 -16.89
C ASP A 150 -47.26 -18.00 -18.35
N LYS A 151 -46.27 -18.83 -18.72
CA LYS A 151 -45.56 -18.92 -20.02
C LYS A 151 -44.16 -18.29 -20.09
N MET A 152 -43.64 -17.67 -19.03
CA MET A 152 -42.28 -17.12 -19.04
C MET A 152 -41.29 -18.07 -18.38
N THR A 153 -40.12 -18.27 -18.98
CA THR A 153 -38.98 -18.93 -18.33
C THR A 153 -38.28 -17.96 -17.36
N PRO A 154 -37.54 -18.45 -16.34
CA PRO A 154 -36.75 -17.57 -15.47
C PRO A 154 -35.76 -16.67 -16.22
N GLY A 155 -35.19 -17.14 -17.33
CA GLY A 155 -34.29 -16.34 -18.19
C GLY A 155 -35.01 -15.22 -18.93
N GLU A 156 -36.18 -15.50 -19.52
CA GLU A 156 -37.02 -14.47 -20.15
C GLU A 156 -37.50 -13.43 -19.13
N TYR A 157 -37.85 -13.86 -17.92
CA TYR A 157 -38.21 -12.96 -16.83
C TYR A 157 -37.05 -12.07 -16.43
N LEU A 158 -35.85 -12.63 -16.25
CA LEU A 158 -34.63 -11.87 -15.97
C LEU A 158 -34.34 -10.83 -17.07
N ASN A 159 -34.42 -11.22 -18.35
CA ASN A 159 -34.20 -10.30 -19.48
C ASN A 159 -35.23 -9.16 -19.51
N ASN A 160 -36.50 -9.44 -19.19
CA ASN A 160 -37.55 -8.42 -19.10
C ASN A 160 -37.27 -7.44 -17.95
N VAL A 161 -36.97 -7.94 -16.75
CA VAL A 161 -36.66 -7.09 -15.59
C VAL A 161 -35.40 -6.26 -15.84
N PHE A 162 -34.36 -6.85 -16.43
CA PHE A 162 -33.14 -6.15 -16.82
C PHE A 162 -33.41 -5.01 -17.81
N THR A 163 -34.11 -5.28 -18.91
CA THR A 163 -34.40 -4.25 -19.93
C THR A 163 -35.26 -3.12 -19.38
N THR A 164 -36.24 -3.44 -18.53
CA THR A 164 -37.06 -2.46 -17.82
C THR A 164 -36.21 -1.61 -16.87
N ALA A 165 -35.34 -2.24 -16.07
CA ALA A 165 -34.43 -1.54 -15.18
C ALA A 165 -33.51 -0.59 -15.94
N ASN A 166 -32.89 -1.07 -17.03
CA ASN A 166 -32.03 -0.25 -17.90
C ASN A 166 -32.75 1.00 -18.44
N LEU A 167 -34.01 0.87 -18.89
CA LEU A 167 -34.80 2.01 -19.34
C LEU A 167 -35.09 3.02 -18.22
N GLN A 168 -35.36 2.54 -16.99
CA GLN A 168 -35.55 3.43 -15.83
C GLN A 168 -34.27 4.21 -15.52
N PHE A 169 -33.10 3.57 -15.52
CA PHE A 169 -31.82 4.28 -15.36
C PHE A 169 -31.60 5.32 -16.45
N ILE A 170 -31.83 4.97 -17.72
CA ILE A 170 -31.72 5.92 -18.85
C ILE A 170 -32.62 7.14 -18.64
N GLN A 171 -33.86 6.94 -18.16
CA GLN A 171 -34.82 8.01 -17.93
C GLN A 171 -34.44 8.91 -16.74
N ARG A 172 -33.87 8.34 -15.67
CA ARG A 172 -33.66 9.05 -14.38
C ARG A 172 -32.28 9.68 -14.21
N ILE A 173 -31.25 9.17 -14.89
CA ILE A 173 -29.89 9.73 -14.80
C ILE A 173 -29.83 11.25 -15.08
N PRO A 174 -30.55 11.82 -16.06
CA PRO A 174 -30.56 13.26 -16.30
C PRO A 174 -30.95 14.12 -15.09
N THR A 175 -31.70 13.60 -14.12
CA THR A 175 -32.06 14.32 -12.87
C THR A 175 -30.81 14.74 -12.09
N PHE A 176 -29.76 13.92 -12.11
CA PHE A 176 -28.48 14.20 -11.46
C PHE A 176 -27.56 15.10 -12.30
N GLN A 177 -27.98 15.48 -13.51
CA GLN A 177 -27.17 16.24 -14.47
C GLN A 177 -27.67 17.66 -14.71
N ASN A 178 -28.39 18.24 -13.73
CA ASN A 178 -28.94 19.57 -13.84
C ASN A 178 -27.83 20.62 -14.07
N PRO A 179 -27.81 21.35 -15.21
CA PRO A 179 -26.71 22.27 -15.54
C PRO A 179 -26.47 23.40 -14.52
N LYS A 180 -27.49 23.75 -13.72
CA LYS A 180 -27.39 24.77 -12.68
C LYS A 180 -26.69 24.25 -11.42
N TYR A 181 -26.81 22.94 -11.14
CA TYR A 181 -26.34 22.31 -9.91
C TYR A 181 -25.39 21.13 -10.15
N ASP A 182 -24.93 20.93 -11.38
CA ASP A 182 -24.09 19.83 -11.84
C ASP A 182 -22.90 19.53 -10.91
N VAL A 183 -22.14 20.55 -10.49
CA VAL A 183 -21.00 20.37 -9.57
C VAL A 183 -21.44 19.84 -8.21
N VAL A 184 -22.55 20.35 -7.66
CA VAL A 184 -23.12 19.94 -6.37
C VAL A 184 -23.74 18.54 -6.47
N PHE A 185 -24.30 18.20 -7.64
CA PHE A 185 -24.99 16.94 -7.88
C PHE A 185 -24.04 15.79 -8.24
N LEU A 186 -22.77 16.10 -8.54
CA LEU A 186 -21.79 15.13 -9.03
C LEU A 186 -21.59 13.91 -8.10
N PRO A 187 -21.52 14.04 -6.76
CA PRO A 187 -21.46 12.89 -5.86
C PRO A 187 -22.65 11.92 -6.02
N PHE A 188 -23.86 12.44 -6.21
CA PHE A 188 -25.06 11.62 -6.43
C PHE A 188 -25.07 10.96 -7.81
N PHE A 189 -24.67 11.73 -8.84
CA PHE A 189 -24.54 11.23 -10.20
C PHE A 189 -23.64 10.00 -10.27
N VAL A 190 -22.51 10.00 -9.57
CA VAL A 190 -21.53 8.90 -9.60
C VAL A 190 -22.13 7.60 -9.09
N HIS A 191 -22.91 7.63 -8.01
CA HIS A 191 -23.57 6.43 -7.50
C HIS A 191 -24.63 5.90 -8.47
N ALA A 192 -25.47 6.79 -9.03
CA ALA A 192 -26.48 6.40 -10.02
C ALA A 192 -25.82 5.84 -11.30
N ALA A 193 -24.76 6.48 -11.78
CA ALA A 193 -23.99 6.08 -12.93
C ALA A 193 -23.30 4.72 -12.73
N GLU A 194 -22.70 4.50 -11.57
CA GLU A 194 -22.05 3.23 -11.24
C GLU A 194 -23.06 2.07 -11.20
N MET A 195 -24.21 2.28 -10.54
CA MET A 195 -25.31 1.30 -10.51
C MET A 195 -25.76 0.92 -11.93
N HIS A 196 -25.89 1.90 -12.82
CA HIS A 196 -26.25 1.65 -14.22
C HIS A 196 -25.15 0.92 -15.00
N ILE A 197 -23.88 1.31 -14.82
CA ILE A 197 -22.74 0.62 -15.46
C ILE A 197 -22.70 -0.85 -15.03
N LEU A 198 -22.91 -1.14 -13.74
CA LEU A 198 -22.92 -2.50 -13.22
C LEU A 198 -24.08 -3.33 -13.76
N LEU A 199 -25.28 -2.75 -13.85
CA LEU A 199 -26.44 -3.41 -14.47
C LEU A 199 -26.14 -3.81 -15.92
N VAL A 200 -25.66 -2.87 -16.74
CA VAL A 200 -25.36 -3.12 -18.16
C VAL A 200 -24.16 -4.07 -18.31
N ARG A 201 -23.18 -4.00 -17.39
CA ARG A 201 -22.05 -4.94 -17.35
C ARG A 201 -22.52 -6.37 -17.18
N ASP A 202 -23.48 -6.63 -16.30
CA ASP A 202 -23.97 -8.00 -16.09
C ASP A 202 -24.55 -8.57 -17.39
N ALA A 203 -25.33 -7.78 -18.14
CA ALA A 203 -25.84 -8.20 -19.45
C ALA A 203 -24.75 -8.34 -20.51
N ALA A 204 -23.77 -7.44 -20.54
CA ALA A 204 -22.64 -7.54 -21.47
C ALA A 204 -21.81 -8.81 -21.25
N ILE A 205 -21.62 -9.23 -19.99
CA ILE A 205 -20.84 -10.43 -19.64
C ILE A 205 -21.68 -11.71 -19.78
N HIS A 206 -22.92 -11.71 -19.28
CA HIS A 206 -23.72 -12.93 -19.07
C HIS A 206 -25.00 -13.02 -19.91
N GLY A 207 -25.35 -11.99 -20.70
CA GLY A 207 -26.64 -11.91 -21.39
C GLY A 207 -26.95 -13.15 -22.25
N GLN A 208 -25.95 -13.68 -22.95
CA GLN A 208 -26.10 -14.90 -23.75
C GLN A 208 -26.42 -16.14 -22.88
N GLU A 209 -25.85 -16.24 -21.68
CA GLU A 209 -26.14 -17.32 -20.72
C GLU A 209 -27.62 -17.23 -20.25
N TRP A 210 -28.15 -16.02 -20.12
CA TRP A 210 -29.55 -15.78 -19.75
C TRP A 210 -30.56 -16.03 -20.89
N GLY A 211 -30.09 -16.41 -22.08
CA GLY A 211 -30.94 -16.64 -23.26
C GLY A 211 -31.24 -15.36 -24.07
N MET A 212 -30.44 -14.30 -23.90
CA MET A 212 -30.53 -13.10 -24.74
C MET A 212 -30.07 -13.39 -26.17
N ASP A 213 -30.77 -12.83 -27.16
CA ASP A 213 -30.36 -12.91 -28.57
C ASP A 213 -28.96 -12.32 -28.78
N GLU A 214 -28.15 -12.94 -29.66
CA GLU A 214 -26.76 -12.54 -29.92
C GLU A 214 -26.65 -11.08 -30.37
N THR A 215 -27.57 -10.59 -31.21
CA THR A 215 -27.53 -9.21 -31.69
C THR A 215 -27.81 -8.22 -30.56
N VAL A 216 -28.72 -8.58 -29.65
CA VAL A 216 -29.04 -7.80 -28.44
C VAL A 216 -27.89 -7.85 -27.44
N HIS A 217 -27.24 -9.01 -27.28
CA HIS A 217 -26.07 -9.16 -26.43
C HIS A 217 -24.93 -8.26 -26.91
N GLN A 218 -24.57 -8.32 -28.20
CA GLN A 218 -23.54 -7.46 -28.81
C GLN A 218 -23.87 -5.96 -28.68
N LYS A 219 -25.15 -5.59 -28.78
CA LYS A 219 -25.60 -4.23 -28.50
C LYS A 219 -25.24 -3.81 -27.07
N PHE A 220 -25.51 -4.64 -26.05
CA PHE A 220 -25.18 -4.30 -24.65
C PHE A 220 -23.68 -4.25 -24.37
N LYS A 221 -22.87 -5.07 -25.06
CA LYS A 221 -21.39 -4.94 -25.02
C LYS A 221 -20.94 -3.55 -25.47
N LYS A 222 -21.49 -3.08 -26.59
CA LYS A 222 -21.23 -1.73 -27.12
C LYS A 222 -21.78 -0.64 -26.19
N ASP A 223 -22.99 -0.82 -25.67
CA ASP A 223 -23.63 0.13 -24.77
C ASP A 223 -22.85 0.29 -23.47
N LEU A 224 -22.31 -0.77 -22.88
CA LEU A 224 -21.45 -0.70 -21.70
C LEU A 224 -20.29 0.26 -21.91
N LYS A 225 -19.56 0.09 -23.02
CA LYS A 225 -18.43 0.95 -23.38
C LYS A 225 -18.87 2.40 -23.59
N ASN A 226 -19.95 2.61 -24.35
CA ASN A 226 -20.50 3.94 -24.59
C ASN A 226 -20.94 4.62 -23.29
N LEU A 227 -21.52 3.86 -22.36
CA LEU A 227 -21.99 4.32 -21.07
C LEU A 227 -20.83 4.79 -20.19
N ILE A 228 -19.78 3.97 -20.07
CA ILE A 228 -18.56 4.32 -19.34
C ILE A 228 -17.95 5.62 -19.91
N ASN A 229 -17.81 5.73 -21.24
CA ASN A 229 -17.27 6.91 -21.89
C ASN A 229 -18.15 8.14 -21.63
N LYS A 230 -19.48 8.03 -21.79
CA LYS A 230 -20.45 9.11 -21.58
C LYS A 230 -20.39 9.63 -20.13
N TYR A 231 -20.41 8.71 -19.16
CA TYR A 231 -20.44 9.07 -17.75
C TYR A 231 -19.10 9.62 -17.26
N SER A 232 -17.98 9.06 -17.72
CA SER A 232 -16.66 9.61 -17.42
C SER A 232 -16.47 11.01 -18.02
N SER A 233 -16.95 11.21 -19.26
CA SER A 233 -16.89 12.53 -19.92
C SER A 233 -17.66 13.60 -19.13
N TYR A 234 -18.90 13.29 -18.74
CA TYR A 234 -19.71 14.20 -17.94
C TYR A 234 -19.05 14.47 -16.58
N LEU A 235 -18.57 13.43 -15.90
CA LEU A 235 -17.90 13.55 -14.61
C LEU A 235 -16.70 14.50 -14.69
N LEU A 236 -15.79 14.28 -15.64
CA LEU A 236 -14.58 15.09 -15.77
C LEU A 236 -14.86 16.52 -16.22
N ALA A 237 -15.85 16.74 -17.11
CA ALA A 237 -16.27 18.08 -17.50
C ALA A 237 -16.82 18.87 -16.31
N THR A 238 -17.69 18.24 -15.52
CA THR A 238 -18.28 18.82 -14.30
C THR A 238 -17.22 19.05 -13.22
N TYR A 239 -16.29 18.12 -13.04
CA TYR A 239 -15.16 18.29 -12.14
C TYR A 239 -14.26 19.46 -12.55
N LYS A 240 -13.92 19.58 -13.85
CA LYS A 240 -13.13 20.69 -14.40
C LYS A 240 -13.83 22.03 -14.17
N LYS A 241 -15.17 22.08 -14.34
CA LYS A 241 -15.99 23.25 -14.02
C LYS A 241 -15.88 23.62 -12.54
N GLY A 242 -16.11 22.69 -11.62
CA GLY A 242 -16.05 22.97 -10.17
C GLY A 242 -14.64 23.31 -9.68
N LEU A 243 -13.60 22.70 -10.26
CA LEU A 243 -12.21 23.05 -9.98
C LEU A 243 -11.89 24.49 -10.37
N LYS A 244 -12.39 24.93 -11.53
CA LYS A 244 -12.29 26.33 -11.98
C LYS A 244 -13.03 27.26 -11.00
N GLU A 245 -14.28 26.95 -10.65
CA GLU A 245 -15.07 27.72 -9.68
C GLU A 245 -14.33 27.86 -8.32
N ALA A 246 -13.76 26.79 -7.80
CA ALA A 246 -12.97 26.81 -6.56
C ALA A 246 -11.70 27.66 -6.69
N SER A 247 -11.01 27.57 -7.83
CA SER A 247 -9.79 28.35 -8.07
C SER A 247 -10.05 29.86 -8.21
N GLU A 248 -11.22 30.24 -8.73
CA GLU A 248 -11.62 31.63 -8.99
C GLU A 248 -12.47 32.24 -7.85
N LYS A 249 -12.90 31.43 -6.87
CA LYS A 249 -13.67 31.88 -5.70
C LYS A 249 -13.04 33.12 -5.04
N LYS A 250 -13.82 34.14 -4.70
CA LYS A 250 -13.30 35.28 -3.95
C LYS A 250 -12.97 34.84 -2.51
N LEU A 251 -11.78 35.20 -2.02
CA LEU A 251 -11.39 34.95 -0.63
C LEU A 251 -11.99 36.01 0.27
N GLU A 252 -12.57 35.58 1.39
CA GLU A 252 -13.21 36.43 2.40
C GLU A 252 -12.41 36.38 3.71
N ASN A 253 -12.65 37.32 4.64
CA ASN A 253 -11.82 37.48 5.85
C ASN A 253 -11.77 36.23 6.76
N ASN A 254 -12.79 35.38 6.71
CA ASN A 254 -12.89 34.13 7.47
C ASN A 254 -12.06 32.98 6.88
N ASP A 255 -11.65 33.08 5.62
CA ASP A 255 -10.75 32.10 4.98
C ASP A 255 -9.33 32.16 5.57
N PHE A 256 -8.94 33.30 6.15
CA PHE A 256 -7.61 33.53 6.69
C PHE A 256 -7.48 33.11 8.17
N PRO A 257 -6.32 32.60 8.62
CA PRO A 257 -6.08 32.31 10.04
C PRO A 257 -6.11 33.54 10.95
N THR A 258 -5.79 34.70 10.38
CA THR A 258 -5.75 35.99 11.06
C THR A 258 -6.13 37.09 10.07
N THR A 259 -6.69 38.18 10.58
CA THR A 259 -6.99 39.40 9.81
C THR A 259 -5.76 40.31 9.66
N SER A 260 -4.69 40.03 10.40
CA SER A 260 -3.40 40.70 10.28
C SER A 260 -2.52 39.89 9.32
N TYR A 261 -1.82 40.53 8.38
CA TYR A 261 -0.92 39.87 7.41
C TYR A 261 -1.62 38.93 6.40
N GLN A 262 -2.83 39.25 5.95
CA GLN A 262 -3.57 38.41 4.97
C GLN A 262 -2.80 38.21 3.65
N ASP A 263 -2.04 39.21 3.24
CA ASP A 263 -1.14 39.19 2.08
C ASP A 263 -0.15 38.03 2.15
N HIS A 264 0.36 37.68 3.33
CA HIS A 264 1.27 36.55 3.51
C HIS A 264 0.61 35.20 3.19
N TYR A 265 -0.71 35.08 3.30
CA TYR A 265 -1.44 33.80 3.20
C TYR A 265 -2.14 33.58 1.87
N ILE A 266 -2.26 34.61 1.03
CA ILE A 266 -3.21 34.60 -0.10
C ILE A 266 -3.06 33.35 -0.98
N ASN A 267 -1.82 32.96 -1.28
CA ASN A 267 -1.51 31.77 -2.09
C ASN A 267 -1.71 30.46 -1.33
N THR A 268 -1.36 30.43 -0.03
CA THR A 268 -1.57 29.25 0.84
C THR A 268 -3.05 28.95 1.03
N VAL A 269 -3.86 29.98 1.32
CA VAL A 269 -5.31 29.87 1.49
C VAL A 269 -5.97 29.51 0.16
N ARG A 270 -5.53 30.11 -0.95
CA ARG A 270 -5.98 29.71 -2.29
C ARG A 270 -5.71 28.24 -2.58
N TRP A 271 -4.52 27.74 -2.24
CA TRP A 271 -4.20 26.32 -2.36
C TRP A 271 -5.13 25.46 -1.49
N ASN A 272 -5.39 25.85 -0.24
CA ASN A 272 -6.28 25.12 0.67
C ASN A 272 -7.71 25.01 0.12
N VAL A 273 -8.27 26.07 -0.46
CA VAL A 273 -9.60 26.06 -1.10
C VAL A 273 -9.65 25.07 -2.27
N ILE A 274 -8.64 25.10 -3.14
CA ILE A 274 -8.54 24.17 -4.27
C ILE A 274 -8.38 22.73 -3.77
N ASN A 275 -7.51 22.51 -2.78
CA ASN A 275 -7.27 21.20 -2.19
C ASN A 275 -8.52 20.64 -1.51
N GLN A 276 -9.32 21.46 -0.84
CA GLN A 276 -10.59 21.04 -0.26
C GLN A 276 -11.55 20.49 -1.32
N TYR A 277 -11.68 21.17 -2.46
CA TYR A 277 -12.47 20.68 -3.59
C TYR A 277 -11.90 19.36 -4.14
N LYS A 278 -10.59 19.29 -4.40
CA LYS A 278 -9.92 18.07 -4.90
C LYS A 278 -10.12 16.90 -3.94
N ARG A 279 -9.88 17.10 -2.65
CA ARG A 279 -10.05 16.11 -1.57
C ARG A 279 -11.50 15.63 -1.49
N GLY A 280 -12.45 16.56 -1.47
CA GLY A 280 -13.88 16.25 -1.44
C GLY A 280 -14.31 15.36 -2.60
N MET A 281 -13.99 15.77 -3.84
CA MET A 281 -14.29 15.00 -5.05
C MET A 281 -13.53 13.67 -5.09
N THR A 282 -12.33 13.60 -4.54
CA THR A 282 -11.58 12.35 -4.47
C THR A 282 -12.30 11.32 -3.59
N LEU A 283 -12.79 11.74 -2.41
CA LEU A 283 -13.50 10.90 -1.45
C LEU A 283 -14.92 10.50 -1.88
N THR A 284 -15.63 11.37 -2.62
CA THR A 284 -17.05 11.16 -2.96
C THR A 284 -17.30 10.77 -4.41
N VAL A 285 -16.34 11.03 -5.32
CA VAL A 285 -16.50 10.80 -6.76
C VAL A 285 -15.44 9.83 -7.27
N PHE A 286 -14.15 10.15 -7.14
CA PHE A 286 -13.11 9.38 -7.84
C PHE A 286 -12.81 8.01 -7.22
N ASP A 287 -12.97 7.83 -5.91
CA ASP A 287 -12.86 6.50 -5.28
C ASP A 287 -13.88 5.50 -5.84
N PHE A 288 -15.02 5.99 -6.33
CA PHE A 288 -16.04 5.18 -6.99
C PHE A 288 -15.78 5.07 -8.50
N ALA A 289 -15.53 6.19 -9.18
CA ALA A 289 -15.38 6.21 -10.63
C ALA A 289 -14.09 5.53 -11.14
N TYR A 290 -13.06 5.38 -10.29
CA TYR A 290 -11.79 4.75 -10.64
C TYR A 290 -11.95 3.39 -11.34
N LYS A 291 -12.93 2.58 -10.92
CA LYS A 291 -13.14 1.22 -11.46
C LYS A 291 -13.95 1.15 -12.74
N TRP A 292 -14.61 2.23 -13.16
CA TRP A 292 -15.53 2.19 -14.31
C TRP A 292 -14.87 1.62 -15.56
N LYS A 293 -13.62 2.00 -15.83
CA LYS A 293 -12.81 1.47 -16.94
C LYS A 293 -12.51 -0.04 -16.86
N TYR A 294 -12.52 -0.62 -15.66
CA TYR A 294 -12.26 -2.04 -15.41
C TYR A 294 -13.52 -2.92 -15.42
N TYR A 295 -14.70 -2.33 -15.62
CA TYR A 295 -15.96 -3.08 -15.77
C TYR A 295 -16.15 -3.72 -17.15
N GLN A 296 -15.23 -3.46 -18.08
CA GLN A 296 -15.26 -4.04 -19.41
C GLN A 296 -15.02 -5.56 -19.37
N GLU A 297 -15.59 -6.28 -20.33
CA GLU A 297 -15.57 -7.74 -20.41
C GLU A 297 -14.16 -8.33 -20.37
N VAL A 298 -13.15 -7.63 -20.89
CA VAL A 298 -11.75 -8.10 -20.94
C VAL A 298 -11.20 -8.48 -19.56
N TYR A 299 -11.72 -7.90 -18.47
CA TYR A 299 -11.26 -8.19 -17.12
C TYR A 299 -11.96 -9.41 -16.48
N GLN A 300 -13.13 -9.84 -16.99
CA GLN A 300 -13.90 -11.01 -16.55
C GLN A 300 -13.95 -11.19 -15.01
N ASN A 301 -13.93 -10.08 -14.30
CA ASN A 301 -13.97 -9.99 -12.85
C ASN A 301 -12.76 -10.52 -12.07
N ASN A 302 -11.65 -10.77 -12.75
CA ASN A 302 -10.41 -11.24 -12.14
C ASN A 302 -9.35 -10.16 -12.22
N ILE A 303 -9.53 -9.11 -11.42
CA ILE A 303 -8.60 -7.98 -11.33
C ILE A 303 -8.26 -7.68 -9.87
N THR A 304 -7.00 -7.34 -9.61
CA THR A 304 -6.55 -6.82 -8.32
C THR A 304 -6.11 -5.38 -8.51
N LEU A 305 -6.83 -4.48 -7.87
CA LEU A 305 -6.57 -3.04 -7.85
C LEU A 305 -5.85 -2.67 -6.55
N ASN A 306 -4.98 -1.67 -6.61
CA ASN A 306 -4.33 -1.05 -5.45
C ASN A 306 -4.12 0.43 -5.74
N PRO A 307 -5.21 1.21 -5.86
CA PRO A 307 -5.17 2.57 -6.40
C PRO A 307 -4.31 3.49 -5.54
N VAL A 308 -3.37 4.16 -6.19
CA VAL A 308 -2.49 5.17 -5.63
C VAL A 308 -3.19 6.50 -5.73
N ARG A 309 -3.77 6.97 -4.63
CA ARG A 309 -4.23 8.36 -4.47
C ARG A 309 -3.74 8.93 -3.16
N THR A 310 -3.57 10.23 -3.06
CA THR A 310 -3.24 10.97 -1.85
C THR A 310 -4.22 12.12 -1.70
N ILE A 311 -4.85 12.20 -0.54
CA ILE A 311 -5.58 13.40 -0.12
C ILE A 311 -4.73 14.15 0.90
N TYR A 312 -4.78 15.48 0.86
CA TYR A 312 -3.97 16.30 1.75
C TYR A 312 -4.86 17.03 2.75
N SER A 313 -4.36 17.21 3.98
CA SER A 313 -4.90 18.22 4.90
C SER A 313 -4.81 19.61 4.28
N ASP A 314 -5.39 20.60 4.94
CA ASP A 314 -5.03 21.96 4.63
C ASP A 314 -3.59 22.22 5.12
N ILE A 315 -2.91 23.16 4.47
CA ILE A 315 -1.62 23.67 4.90
C ILE A 315 -1.83 24.45 6.21
N ALA A 316 -1.13 24.02 7.24
CA ALA A 316 -1.02 24.69 8.53
C ALA A 316 0.17 25.65 8.49
N GLY A 317 -0.06 26.96 8.68
CA GLY A 317 0.94 28.02 8.55
C GLY A 317 0.84 28.75 7.22
N SER A 318 1.84 29.58 6.91
CA SER A 318 1.96 30.21 5.59
C SER A 318 3.26 29.81 4.90
N VAL A 319 3.17 29.40 3.63
CA VAL A 319 4.33 28.96 2.86
C VAL A 319 5.24 30.14 2.55
N TYR A 320 6.52 30.04 2.94
CA TYR A 320 7.56 31.02 2.66
C TYR A 320 8.42 30.61 1.44
N PRO A 321 8.92 31.58 0.64
CA PRO A 321 8.57 33.00 0.69
C PRO A 321 7.14 33.23 0.15
N TYR A 322 6.47 34.26 0.67
CA TYR A 322 5.00 34.42 0.55
C TYR A 322 4.52 34.70 -0.88
N GLU A 323 5.42 35.17 -1.74
CA GLU A 323 5.19 35.37 -3.17
C GLU A 323 5.07 34.07 -3.97
N LYS A 324 5.41 32.91 -3.39
CA LYS A 324 5.21 31.60 -4.04
C LYS A 324 3.78 31.45 -4.51
N THR A 325 3.61 31.20 -5.79
CA THR A 325 2.30 31.00 -6.41
C THR A 325 1.66 29.71 -5.89
N THR A 326 0.33 29.64 -5.96
CA THR A 326 -0.44 28.41 -5.65
C THR A 326 0.07 27.19 -6.44
N HIS A 327 0.50 27.39 -7.68
CA HIS A 327 1.04 26.31 -8.53
C HIS A 327 2.41 25.82 -8.05
N GLU A 328 3.30 26.73 -7.65
CA GLU A 328 4.60 26.33 -7.08
C GLU A 328 4.44 25.57 -5.76
N ILE A 329 3.48 25.97 -4.91
CA ILE A 329 3.14 25.24 -3.67
C ILE A 329 2.69 23.81 -4.01
N ASP A 330 1.79 23.65 -4.98
CA ASP A 330 1.29 22.34 -5.43
C ASP A 330 2.43 21.45 -5.96
N ASN A 331 3.33 22.02 -6.77
CA ASN A 331 4.49 21.31 -7.31
C ASN A 331 5.47 20.87 -6.21
N ILE A 332 5.67 21.68 -5.16
CA ILE A 332 6.50 21.30 -4.01
C ILE A 332 5.89 20.10 -3.27
N ILE A 333 4.58 20.13 -3.02
CA ILE A 333 3.87 19.03 -2.34
C ILE A 333 3.95 17.74 -3.18
N LYS A 334 3.63 17.84 -4.48
CA LYS A 334 3.70 16.71 -5.41
C LYS A 334 5.11 16.16 -5.56
N GLY A 335 6.13 17.01 -5.69
CA GLY A 335 7.54 16.58 -5.74
C GLY A 335 7.96 15.87 -4.45
N GLN A 336 7.51 16.37 -3.30
CA GLN A 336 7.70 15.72 -2.01
C GLN A 336 6.78 14.50 -1.80
N ASN A 337 5.92 14.11 -2.73
CA ASN A 337 5.11 12.89 -2.61
C ASN A 337 5.04 12.10 -3.93
N LEU A 338 6.00 12.35 -4.82
CA LEU A 338 6.04 11.79 -6.19
C LEU A 338 6.02 10.26 -6.18
N LYS A 339 6.70 9.70 -5.18
CA LYS A 339 6.78 8.27 -4.92
C LYS A 339 6.30 8.05 -3.49
N TYR A 340 5.33 7.14 -3.30
CA TYR A 340 4.90 6.80 -1.95
C TYR A 340 6.09 6.23 -1.15
N ARG A 341 6.44 6.87 -0.04
CA ARG A 341 7.63 6.50 0.75
C ARG A 341 7.42 5.27 1.63
N GLY A 342 6.17 4.84 1.79
CA GLY A 342 5.82 3.69 2.61
C GLY A 342 5.09 4.08 3.89
N ILE A 343 5.04 3.13 4.81
CA ILE A 343 4.29 3.23 6.05
C ILE A 343 5.09 4.08 7.05
N LEU A 344 4.51 5.17 7.55
CA LEU A 344 5.15 6.06 8.52
C LEU A 344 5.57 5.27 9.77
N LYS A 345 6.87 5.28 10.10
CA LYS A 345 7.51 4.47 11.14
C LYS A 345 8.06 5.30 12.29
N GLU A 346 8.73 6.41 12.00
CA GLU A 346 9.24 7.30 13.04
C GLU A 346 8.95 8.76 12.69
N MET A 347 8.85 9.59 13.73
CA MET A 347 8.91 11.05 13.57
C MET A 347 9.77 11.66 14.65
N LEU A 348 10.57 12.64 14.24
CA LEU A 348 11.34 13.50 15.12
C LEU A 348 10.82 14.93 14.92
N ILE A 349 10.38 15.55 16.02
CA ILE A 349 9.83 16.91 16.01
C ILE A 349 10.64 17.76 16.97
N TYR A 350 11.20 18.85 16.46
CA TYR A 350 11.81 19.89 17.29
C TYR A 350 10.78 20.97 17.58
N HIS A 351 10.69 21.40 18.84
CA HIS A 351 9.72 22.42 19.26
C HIS A 351 10.19 23.22 20.47
N ALA A 352 9.70 24.46 20.59
CA ALA A 352 9.88 25.33 21.74
C ALA A 352 8.64 26.18 21.99
N HIS A 353 8.61 27.44 21.51
CA HIS A 353 7.39 28.25 21.47
C HIS A 353 6.49 27.88 20.28
N ARG A 354 7.03 27.15 19.29
CA ARG A 354 6.42 26.74 18.03
C ARG A 354 6.94 25.35 17.63
N ILE A 355 6.47 24.81 16.51
CA ILE A 355 7.12 23.66 15.86
C ILE A 355 8.31 24.18 15.05
N ASP A 356 9.52 23.79 15.44
CA ASP A 356 10.75 24.26 14.83
C ASP A 356 11.13 23.45 13.60
N SER A 357 11.03 22.12 13.66
CA SER A 357 11.23 21.27 12.49
C SER A 357 10.56 19.92 12.64
N VAL A 358 10.34 19.27 11.50
CA VAL A 358 9.81 17.91 11.41
C VAL A 358 10.73 17.06 10.55
N GLN A 359 10.90 15.81 10.96
CA GLN A 359 11.57 14.77 10.22
C GLN A 359 10.77 13.47 10.38
N SER A 360 10.63 12.70 9.32
CA SER A 360 9.84 11.47 9.31
C SER A 360 10.57 10.36 8.60
N LYS A 361 10.41 9.13 9.09
CA LYS A 361 10.90 7.91 8.47
C LYS A 361 9.74 6.99 8.13
N TYR A 362 9.85 6.31 7.01
CA TYR A 362 8.82 5.41 6.47
C TYR A 362 9.40 4.02 6.25
N ILE A 363 8.54 3.00 6.12
CA ILE A 363 8.91 1.63 5.74
C ILE A 363 8.27 1.29 4.40
N ARG A 364 9.07 0.93 3.39
CA ARG A 364 8.59 0.46 2.08
C ARG A 364 9.42 -0.71 1.59
N ASN A 365 8.78 -1.83 1.20
CA ASN A 365 9.48 -3.05 0.82
C ASN A 365 10.49 -3.46 1.89
N ASN A 366 10.06 -3.40 3.16
CA ASN A 366 10.87 -3.50 4.37
C ASN A 366 11.97 -2.43 4.54
N GLU A 367 12.26 -1.57 3.56
CA GLU A 367 13.28 -0.52 3.65
C GLU A 367 12.84 0.68 4.48
N ILE A 368 13.72 1.15 5.38
CA ILE A 368 13.50 2.46 6.00
C ILE A 368 13.82 3.53 4.96
N ILE A 369 12.91 4.48 4.77
CA ILE A 369 13.07 5.67 3.93
C ILE A 369 13.07 6.87 4.86
N ASP A 370 14.22 7.53 5.02
CA ASP A 370 14.34 8.76 5.80
C ASP A 370 13.93 9.96 4.95
N ASN A 371 13.34 10.97 5.59
CA ASN A 371 13.03 12.23 4.95
C ASN A 371 13.98 13.29 5.48
N LYS A 372 14.33 14.26 4.64
CA LYS A 372 15.12 15.40 5.09
C LYS A 372 14.34 16.15 6.17
N LYS A 373 15.07 16.60 7.21
CA LYS A 373 14.52 17.49 8.22
C LYS A 373 14.13 18.81 7.56
N THR A 374 12.89 19.24 7.75
CA THR A 374 12.40 20.53 7.25
C THR A 374 12.08 21.46 8.42
N GLY A 375 12.59 22.69 8.36
CA GLY A 375 12.47 23.71 9.41
C GLY A 375 13.82 24.10 10.02
N GLY A 376 13.77 24.74 11.20
CA GLY A 376 14.92 25.21 11.97
C GLY A 376 15.68 24.13 12.74
N THR A 377 16.78 24.55 13.39
CA THR A 377 17.68 23.67 14.16
C THR A 377 17.52 23.81 15.68
N GLY A 378 16.68 24.74 16.16
CA GLY A 378 16.45 25.00 17.59
C GLY A 378 15.37 24.11 18.22
N GLY A 379 15.18 24.26 19.53
CA GLY A 379 14.09 23.62 20.28
C GLY A 379 14.42 22.25 20.89
N ARG A 380 13.48 21.72 21.68
CA ARG A 380 13.55 20.38 22.27
C ARG A 380 13.09 19.35 21.25
N ALA A 381 13.83 18.25 21.13
CA ALA A 381 13.45 17.09 20.35
C ALA A 381 12.42 16.21 21.08
N THR A 382 11.35 15.83 20.39
CA THR A 382 10.44 14.75 20.76
C THR A 382 10.46 13.69 19.66
N PHE A 383 10.70 12.44 20.05
CA PHE A 383 10.75 11.30 19.15
C PHE A 383 9.51 10.42 19.31
N TYR A 384 8.94 9.99 18.19
CA TYR A 384 7.85 9.02 18.11
C TYR A 384 8.31 7.81 17.30
N ASP A 385 8.25 6.62 17.91
CA ASP A 385 8.42 5.32 17.25
C ASP A 385 7.07 4.60 17.19
N PHE A 386 6.57 4.39 15.98
CA PHE A 386 5.36 3.62 15.75
C PHE A 386 5.75 2.13 15.68
N LYS A 387 5.67 1.44 16.82
CA LYS A 387 6.17 0.06 16.97
C LYS A 387 5.53 -0.98 16.04
N TYR A 388 4.31 -0.73 15.54
CA TYR A 388 3.56 -1.65 14.66
C TYR A 388 2.73 -0.93 13.61
N PRO A 389 3.32 -0.13 12.72
CA PRO A 389 2.57 0.86 11.95
C PRO A 389 1.73 0.23 10.81
N ILE A 390 1.94 -1.06 10.50
CA ILE A 390 1.10 -1.86 9.60
C ILE A 390 -0.25 -2.22 10.26
N ASN A 391 -0.25 -2.48 11.57
CA ASN A 391 -1.42 -2.94 12.33
C ASN A 391 -2.07 -1.81 13.13
N ASN A 392 -1.29 -0.80 13.48
CA ASN A 392 -1.71 0.36 14.24
C ASN A 392 -1.15 1.66 13.61
N PRO A 393 -1.54 1.98 12.37
CA PRO A 393 -1.07 3.19 11.69
C PRO A 393 -1.52 4.47 12.39
N LEU A 394 -0.78 5.56 12.15
CA LEU A 394 -1.24 6.90 12.48
C LEU A 394 -2.41 7.29 11.56
N ILE A 395 -3.56 7.63 12.14
CA ILE A 395 -4.78 7.94 11.37
C ILE A 395 -5.22 9.39 11.47
N GLN A 396 -4.75 10.12 12.49
CA GLN A 396 -5.16 11.50 12.71
C GLN A 396 -4.00 12.39 13.13
N VAL A 397 -3.99 13.60 12.59
CA VAL A 397 -3.11 14.70 12.99
C VAL A 397 -3.94 15.91 13.36
N ASN A 398 -3.73 16.44 14.55
CA ASN A 398 -4.35 17.65 15.07
C ASN A 398 -3.29 18.74 14.96
N MET A 399 -3.57 19.81 14.22
CA MET A 399 -2.62 20.89 13.97
C MET A 399 -3.18 22.21 14.47
N LYS A 400 -2.44 22.96 15.29
CA LYS A 400 -2.76 24.36 15.60
C LYS A 400 -1.68 25.28 15.05
N TYR A 401 -2.10 26.35 14.39
CA TYR A 401 -1.24 27.24 13.62
C TYR A 401 -1.80 28.67 13.56
N GLU A 402 -0.87 29.60 13.37
CA GLU A 402 -1.14 30.96 12.88
C GLU A 402 -0.26 31.17 11.64
N LEU A 403 0.78 32.01 11.71
CA LEU A 403 1.78 32.16 10.64
C LEU A 403 2.61 30.89 10.48
N VAL A 404 2.80 30.17 11.60
CA VAL A 404 3.53 28.91 11.66
C VAL A 404 2.77 27.88 12.50
N PRO A 405 3.01 26.57 12.32
CA PRO A 405 2.53 25.54 13.23
C PRO A 405 3.12 25.70 14.64
N PHE A 406 2.30 25.58 15.68
CA PHE A 406 2.74 25.65 17.07
C PHE A 406 2.24 24.50 17.96
N SER A 407 1.32 23.67 17.47
CA SER A 407 0.90 22.46 18.20
C SER A 407 0.57 21.33 17.25
N LEU A 408 0.97 20.12 17.64
CA LEU A 408 0.70 18.86 16.95
C LEU A 408 0.18 17.81 17.93
N GLY A 409 -0.88 17.12 17.57
CA GLY A 409 -1.43 15.98 18.31
C GLY A 409 -1.69 14.81 17.38
N PHE A 410 -1.55 13.58 17.87
CA PHE A 410 -1.57 12.37 17.04
C PHE A 410 -2.48 11.31 17.66
N LYS A 411 -3.24 10.59 16.83
CA LYS A 411 -4.04 9.44 17.25
C LYS A 411 -3.81 8.25 16.32
N LEU A 412 -3.54 7.10 16.93
CA LEU A 412 -3.32 5.83 16.25
C LEU A 412 -4.65 5.09 16.05
N TYR A 413 -4.60 4.10 15.17
CA TYR A 413 -5.76 3.28 14.77
C TYR A 413 -6.47 2.59 15.95
N ASN A 414 -5.74 2.13 16.95
CA ASN A 414 -6.26 1.52 18.18
C ASN A 414 -6.94 2.51 19.15
N GLY A 415 -7.00 3.80 18.79
CA GLY A 415 -7.54 4.86 19.62
C GLY A 415 -6.52 5.54 20.52
N GLU A 416 -5.29 5.03 20.61
CA GLU A 416 -4.23 5.60 21.43
C GLU A 416 -3.90 7.04 20.96
N LYS A 417 -4.04 8.00 21.88
CA LYS A 417 -3.61 9.38 21.68
C LYS A 417 -2.16 9.51 22.15
N LEU A 418 -1.26 9.88 21.25
CA LEU A 418 0.13 10.11 21.61
C LEU A 418 0.28 11.47 22.30
N LYS A 419 1.36 11.63 23.06
CA LYS A 419 1.67 12.88 23.75
C LYS A 419 1.65 14.05 22.75
N SER A 420 0.73 14.99 22.94
CA SER A 420 0.66 16.20 22.12
C SER A 420 1.88 17.10 22.36
N ILE A 421 2.30 17.79 21.31
CA ILE A 421 3.30 18.84 21.34
C ILE A 421 2.57 20.18 21.27
N SER A 422 2.92 21.10 22.16
CA SER A 422 2.40 22.46 22.15
C SER A 422 3.50 23.41 22.54
N GLY A 423 3.57 24.53 21.82
CA GLY A 423 4.44 25.64 22.18
C GLY A 423 4.05 26.29 23.51
N ALA A 424 5.02 26.92 24.18
CA ALA A 424 4.81 27.58 25.48
C ALA A 424 3.95 28.87 25.43
N GLY A 425 3.61 29.38 24.23
CA GLY A 425 2.73 30.55 24.05
C GLY A 425 1.53 30.19 23.18
N LEU A 426 0.30 30.39 23.69
CA LEU A 426 -0.92 30.26 22.89
C LEU A 426 -1.24 31.61 22.24
N PRO A 427 -1.14 31.77 20.90
CA PRO A 427 -1.58 32.99 20.24
C PRO A 427 -3.09 33.21 20.45
N ARG A 428 -3.48 34.47 20.73
CA ARG A 428 -4.89 34.84 21.03
C ARG A 428 -5.85 34.57 19.85
N LYS A 429 -5.36 34.58 18.60
CA LYS A 429 -6.09 34.19 17.38
C LYS A 429 -5.30 33.08 16.67
N HIS A 430 -5.95 31.95 16.38
CA HIS A 430 -5.30 30.81 15.70
C HIS A 430 -6.31 29.90 15.01
N LYS A 431 -5.83 29.11 14.05
CA LYS A 431 -6.57 27.98 13.48
C LYS A 431 -6.03 26.66 14.03
N ALA A 432 -6.92 25.83 14.56
CA ALA A 432 -6.80 24.39 14.74
C ALA A 432 -7.44 23.61 13.57
N GLY A 433 -6.95 22.41 13.26
CA GLY A 433 -7.58 21.46 12.36
C GLY A 433 -7.29 20.04 12.82
N ASP A 434 -8.34 19.23 12.91
CA ASP A 434 -8.25 17.81 13.30
C ASP A 434 -8.48 16.98 12.03
N TYR A 435 -7.39 16.50 11.44
CA TYR A 435 -7.41 15.83 10.15
C TYR A 435 -7.41 14.32 10.36
N HIS A 436 -8.58 13.72 10.13
CA HIS A 436 -8.82 12.29 10.10
C HIS A 436 -9.82 12.02 8.98
N TYR A 437 -9.55 11.03 8.15
CA TYR A 437 -10.43 10.61 7.07
C TYR A 437 -10.62 9.10 7.19
N VAL A 438 -11.83 8.63 7.48
CA VAL A 438 -12.08 7.17 7.69
C VAL A 438 -11.58 6.35 6.50
N GLY A 439 -10.99 5.19 6.78
CA GLY A 439 -10.36 4.32 5.77
C GLY A 439 -9.02 4.84 5.23
N ASN A 440 -8.45 5.89 5.84
CA ASN A 440 -7.16 6.45 5.43
C ASN A 440 -6.18 6.55 6.62
N LYS A 441 -4.90 6.36 6.33
CA LYS A 441 -3.76 6.56 7.23
C LYS A 441 -2.91 7.72 6.78
N VAL A 442 -2.21 8.34 7.72
CA VAL A 442 -1.16 9.33 7.43
C VAL A 442 -0.07 8.65 6.59
N SER A 443 0.18 9.23 5.42
CA SER A 443 1.09 8.70 4.41
C SER A 443 2.33 9.57 4.24
N SER A 444 2.24 10.86 4.55
CA SER A 444 3.36 11.79 4.48
C SER A 444 3.18 12.98 5.42
N ILE A 445 4.29 13.43 6.02
CA ILE A 445 4.40 14.73 6.70
C ILE A 445 5.33 15.59 5.85
N ILE A 446 4.80 16.69 5.33
CA ILE A 446 5.49 17.58 4.39
C ILE A 446 5.63 18.93 5.06
N GLY A 447 6.87 19.32 5.35
CA GLY A 447 7.19 20.66 5.85
C GLY A 447 7.54 21.63 4.72
N PHE A 448 7.41 22.92 4.98
CA PHE A 448 7.86 24.00 4.12
C PHE A 448 8.89 24.88 4.85
N GLY A 449 10.05 25.04 4.22
CA GLY A 449 10.98 26.16 4.44
C GLY A 449 11.63 26.31 5.81
N LYS A 450 12.45 27.37 5.89
CA LYS A 450 13.04 28.02 7.05
C LYS A 450 13.00 29.53 6.74
N ASN A 451 12.15 30.29 7.38
CA ASN A 451 12.10 31.74 7.24
C ASN A 451 13.30 32.39 7.96
N GLU A 452 14.10 33.19 7.24
CA GLU A 452 15.28 33.88 7.80
C GLU A 452 15.00 35.33 8.20
N THR A 453 13.79 35.83 7.96
CA THR A 453 13.38 37.19 8.33
C THR A 453 12.97 37.27 9.80
N GLY A 454 13.65 38.14 10.57
CA GLY A 454 13.14 38.74 11.80
C GLY A 454 12.73 37.79 12.93
N GLY A 455 13.58 36.85 13.34
CA GLY A 455 13.40 36.07 14.57
C GLY A 455 12.59 34.77 14.46
N PHE A 456 12.26 34.31 13.24
CA PHE A 456 11.48 33.08 13.00
C PHE A 456 12.30 31.93 12.37
N ASN A 457 13.33 31.44 13.05
CA ASN A 457 14.11 30.28 12.60
C ASN A 457 13.41 28.93 12.90
N SER A 458 12.21 28.73 12.36
CA SER A 458 11.33 27.57 12.63
C SER A 458 10.66 27.05 11.34
N LEU A 459 9.82 26.02 11.43
CA LEU A 459 9.04 25.49 10.32
C LEU A 459 7.94 26.48 9.93
N ASP A 460 7.85 26.86 8.66
CA ASP A 460 6.93 27.93 8.22
C ASP A 460 5.51 27.41 8.05
N ALA A 461 5.40 26.28 7.37
CA ALA A 461 4.13 25.61 7.17
C ALA A 461 4.31 24.10 7.09
N MET A 462 3.22 23.37 7.21
CA MET A 462 3.20 21.94 6.94
C MET A 462 1.87 21.47 6.38
N VAL A 463 1.90 20.37 5.64
CA VAL A 463 0.74 19.65 5.15
C VAL A 463 0.91 18.16 5.40
N VAL A 464 -0.20 17.47 5.66
CA VAL A 464 -0.24 16.04 5.93
C VAL A 464 -0.92 15.34 4.77
N GLY A 465 -0.23 14.39 4.12
CA GLY A 465 -0.83 13.51 3.14
C GLY A 465 -1.44 12.28 3.80
N PHE A 466 -2.55 11.80 3.24
CA PHE A 466 -3.26 10.60 3.65
C PHE A 466 -3.46 9.68 2.45
N LYS A 467 -3.29 8.39 2.67
CA LYS A 467 -3.59 7.32 1.70
C LYS A 467 -4.53 6.31 2.34
N ARG A 468 -5.13 5.43 1.55
CA ARG A 468 -5.94 4.33 2.08
C ARG A 468 -5.15 3.56 3.14
N ASP A 469 -5.79 3.16 4.22
CA ASP A 469 -5.14 2.44 5.31
C ASP A 469 -4.68 1.03 4.89
N ASP A 470 -5.38 0.41 3.94
CA ASP A 470 -5.06 -0.85 3.27
C ASP A 470 -4.03 -0.74 2.13
N TYR A 471 -3.67 0.47 1.70
CA TYR A 471 -2.71 0.64 0.62
C TYR A 471 -1.35 0.10 1.03
N ILE A 472 -0.83 -0.82 0.20
CA ILE A 472 0.51 -1.40 0.34
C ILE A 472 1.41 -0.91 -0.81
N PRO A 473 2.64 -0.43 -0.51
CA PRO A 473 3.57 0.02 -1.55
C PRO A 473 4.12 -1.14 -2.40
N GLU A 474 4.12 -2.37 -1.88
CA GLU A 474 4.68 -3.54 -2.55
C GLU A 474 3.80 -3.92 -3.76
N ASN A 475 4.38 -3.99 -4.95
CA ASN A 475 3.72 -4.62 -6.11
C ASN A 475 3.83 -6.16 -6.02
N SER A 476 3.31 -6.72 -4.93
CA SER A 476 3.28 -8.16 -4.69
C SER A 476 1.94 -8.72 -5.13
N PHE A 477 1.97 -9.88 -5.80
CA PHE A 477 0.75 -10.58 -6.21
C PHE A 477 1.00 -12.07 -6.49
N VAL A 478 -0.04 -12.85 -6.26
CA VAL A 478 -0.03 -14.28 -6.57
C VAL A 478 -0.26 -14.52 -8.07
N GLY A 479 -1.11 -13.71 -8.71
CA GLY A 479 -1.47 -13.86 -10.12
C GLY A 479 -2.66 -14.77 -10.38
N ILE A 480 -3.24 -15.37 -9.34
CA ILE A 480 -4.47 -16.17 -9.40
C ILE A 480 -5.39 -15.89 -8.22
N ASN A 481 -6.69 -16.17 -8.40
CA ASN A 481 -7.68 -16.13 -7.34
C ASN A 481 -7.75 -17.48 -6.59
N GLN A 482 -8.59 -17.56 -5.56
CA GLN A 482 -8.80 -18.76 -4.74
C GLN A 482 -9.27 -20.00 -5.53
N ASN A 483 -9.88 -19.79 -6.70
CA ASN A 483 -10.36 -20.85 -7.61
C ASN A 483 -9.29 -21.25 -8.64
N GLY A 484 -8.09 -20.66 -8.58
CA GLY A 484 -7.00 -20.91 -9.51
C GLY A 484 -7.17 -20.29 -10.89
N LYS A 485 -8.09 -19.32 -11.07
CA LYS A 485 -8.20 -18.57 -12.33
C LYS A 485 -7.18 -17.42 -12.36
N PRO A 486 -6.61 -17.06 -13.53
CA PRO A 486 -5.71 -15.92 -13.65
C PRO A 486 -6.36 -14.65 -13.13
N VAL A 487 -5.57 -13.82 -12.45
CA VAL A 487 -5.97 -12.49 -11.99
C VAL A 487 -5.01 -11.46 -12.57
N THR A 488 -5.57 -10.42 -13.16
CA THR A 488 -4.83 -9.26 -13.64
C THR A 488 -4.44 -8.38 -12.47
N LYS A 489 -3.14 -8.24 -12.19
CA LYS A 489 -2.63 -7.24 -11.24
C LYS A 489 -2.42 -5.93 -11.97
N VAL A 490 -3.07 -4.87 -11.49
CA VAL A 490 -2.82 -3.50 -11.95
C VAL A 490 -1.72 -2.89 -11.08
N VAL A 491 -0.72 -2.31 -11.74
CA VAL A 491 0.37 -1.55 -11.14
C VAL A 491 0.25 -0.12 -11.63
N ASP A 492 0.05 0.77 -10.67
CA ASP A 492 -0.09 2.19 -10.92
C ASP A 492 1.23 2.80 -11.41
N ALA A 493 1.18 3.67 -12.43
CA ALA A 493 2.39 4.25 -12.99
C ALA A 493 3.21 5.02 -11.94
N GLU A 494 2.55 5.56 -10.92
CA GLU A 494 3.14 6.27 -9.78
C GLU A 494 3.79 5.32 -8.75
N ASN A 495 3.47 4.02 -8.77
CA ASN A 495 4.06 3.03 -7.86
C ASN A 495 5.38 2.45 -8.37
N PHE A 496 6.28 3.32 -8.83
CA PHE A 496 7.62 2.93 -9.29
C PHE A 496 8.60 2.75 -8.13
N TYR A 497 9.64 1.94 -8.38
CA TYR A 497 10.76 1.69 -7.47
C TYR A 497 11.91 2.66 -7.70
N LYS A 498 12.29 2.92 -8.95
CA LYS A 498 13.39 3.82 -9.29
C LYS A 498 13.04 4.63 -10.52
N GLU A 499 13.41 5.89 -10.51
CA GLU A 499 13.14 6.84 -11.56
C GLU A 499 14.40 7.59 -11.99
N LYS A 500 14.39 8.04 -13.23
CA LYS A 500 15.31 9.03 -13.78
C LYS A 500 14.49 9.88 -14.75
N PHE A 501 13.69 10.80 -14.21
CA PHE A 501 12.75 11.59 -15.01
C PHE A 501 13.44 12.66 -15.83
N GLN A 502 14.29 13.44 -15.16
CA GLN A 502 14.88 14.67 -15.70
C GLN A 502 13.77 15.65 -16.11
N SER A 503 13.93 16.41 -17.22
CA SER A 503 12.86 17.24 -17.80
C SER A 503 11.84 16.46 -18.62
N ASN A 504 12.10 15.17 -18.89
CA ASN A 504 11.47 14.41 -19.96
C ASN A 504 10.24 13.62 -19.52
N ILE A 505 10.09 13.42 -18.22
CA ILE A 505 8.97 12.72 -17.61
C ILE A 505 8.42 13.60 -16.51
N ILE A 506 7.13 13.91 -16.57
CA ILE A 506 6.43 14.67 -15.54
C ILE A 506 5.19 13.90 -15.08
N MET A 507 4.78 14.11 -13.84
CA MET A 507 3.50 13.62 -13.34
C MET A 507 2.42 14.64 -13.67
N ILE A 508 1.31 14.20 -14.26
CA ILE A 508 0.15 15.06 -14.53
C ILE A 508 -1.10 14.51 -13.84
N ASP A 509 -1.98 15.41 -13.40
CA ASP A 509 -3.22 15.05 -12.71
C ASP A 509 -4.18 14.38 -13.70
N GLU A 510 -4.59 13.15 -13.39
CA GLU A 510 -5.60 12.38 -14.12
C GLU A 510 -6.41 11.55 -13.10
N PRO A 511 -7.42 12.15 -12.45
CA PRO A 511 -8.06 11.57 -11.27
C PRO A 511 -8.84 10.27 -11.54
N MET A 512 -9.17 9.99 -12.81
CA MET A 512 -9.69 8.66 -13.22
C MET A 512 -8.65 7.54 -13.03
N PHE A 513 -7.39 7.88 -12.82
CA PHE A 513 -6.26 6.96 -12.63
C PHE A 513 -5.60 7.06 -11.25
N GLY A 514 -6.10 7.87 -10.31
CA GLY A 514 -5.50 8.03 -8.97
C GLY A 514 -4.83 9.39 -8.79
N ASP A 515 -3.60 9.41 -8.28
CA ASP A 515 -2.78 10.62 -8.10
C ASP A 515 -2.40 11.27 -9.45
N GLY A 516 -2.25 10.47 -10.51
CA GLY A 516 -2.04 10.97 -11.86
C GLY A 516 -1.55 9.91 -12.85
N VAL A 517 -0.82 10.37 -13.87
CA VAL A 517 -0.10 9.52 -14.83
C VAL A 517 1.28 10.10 -15.12
N LEU A 518 2.19 9.27 -15.65
CA LEU A 518 3.50 9.74 -16.09
C LEU A 518 3.42 10.18 -17.56
N GLN A 519 3.57 11.47 -17.83
CA GLN A 519 3.69 12.02 -19.17
C GLN A 519 5.15 12.02 -19.61
N PHE A 520 5.41 11.40 -20.75
CA PHE A 520 6.68 11.36 -21.44
C PHE A 520 6.69 12.41 -22.56
N GLU A 521 7.75 13.19 -22.65
CA GLU A 521 8.03 14.08 -23.77
C GLU A 521 8.95 13.38 -24.79
N ASN A 522 8.53 13.38 -26.06
CA ASN A 522 9.36 12.92 -27.17
C ASN A 522 10.21 14.08 -27.69
N TYR A 523 11.53 13.92 -27.70
CA TYR A 523 12.46 14.95 -28.18
C TYR A 523 12.80 14.81 -29.66
N SER A 524 13.14 15.92 -30.30
CA SER A 524 13.95 15.92 -31.52
C SER A 524 15.43 15.62 -31.15
N ASN A 525 16.19 15.08 -32.10
CA ASN A 525 17.52 14.42 -31.99
C ASN A 525 18.65 15.07 -31.14
N ASN A 526 18.46 16.19 -30.42
CA ASN A 526 19.55 16.99 -29.85
C ASN A 526 19.76 16.89 -28.33
N LEU A 527 19.07 16.02 -27.59
CA LEU A 527 19.30 15.85 -26.15
C LEU A 527 19.33 14.36 -25.77
N ILE A 528 20.53 13.78 -25.79
CA ILE A 528 20.77 12.46 -25.19
C ILE A 528 20.69 12.62 -23.68
N LYS A 529 19.52 12.35 -23.12
CA LYS A 529 19.48 12.01 -21.71
C LYS A 529 18.53 10.84 -21.48
N ASP A 530 19.12 9.71 -21.13
CA ASP A 530 18.41 8.48 -20.75
C ASP A 530 17.46 8.76 -19.57
N SER A 531 16.15 8.80 -19.86
CA SER A 531 15.09 8.93 -18.85
C SER A 531 14.30 7.64 -18.79
N TYR A 532 14.00 7.18 -17.58
CA TYR A 532 13.30 5.92 -17.38
C TYR A 532 12.52 5.89 -16.06
N VAL A 533 11.62 4.91 -15.97
CA VAL A 533 10.93 4.52 -14.74
C VAL A 533 11.02 3.00 -14.59
N THR A 534 11.37 2.53 -13.39
CA THR A 534 11.54 1.11 -13.06
C THR A 534 10.55 0.70 -11.99
N TYR A 535 9.78 -0.35 -12.26
CA TYR A 535 8.86 -1.00 -11.34
C TYR A 535 9.51 -2.27 -10.79
N GLN A 536 9.37 -2.49 -9.49
CA GLN A 536 9.68 -3.77 -8.86
C GLN A 536 8.39 -4.54 -8.67
N ILE A 537 8.38 -5.82 -9.05
CA ILE A 537 7.22 -6.72 -9.04
C ILE A 537 7.59 -8.00 -8.29
N ASP A 538 6.88 -8.31 -7.20
CA ASP A 538 7.07 -9.55 -6.44
C ASP A 538 6.03 -10.59 -6.87
N ALA A 539 6.44 -11.53 -7.71
CA ALA A 539 5.58 -12.60 -8.22
C ALA A 539 5.65 -13.82 -7.30
N LYS A 540 4.53 -14.29 -6.76
CA LYS A 540 4.52 -15.52 -5.92
C LYS A 540 4.54 -16.81 -6.75
N ILE A 541 4.12 -16.73 -8.00
CA ILE A 541 4.15 -17.83 -8.96
C ILE A 541 5.20 -17.49 -10.01
N GLU A 542 6.11 -18.44 -10.24
CA GLU A 542 6.97 -18.39 -11.42
C GLU A 542 6.17 -18.78 -12.67
N GLY A 543 6.33 -18.02 -13.74
CA GLY A 543 5.64 -18.35 -14.99
C GLY A 543 5.64 -17.23 -16.01
N THR A 544 4.87 -17.44 -17.06
CA THR A 544 4.71 -16.49 -18.18
C THR A 544 3.54 -15.55 -17.91
N TYR A 545 3.79 -14.25 -17.93
CA TYR A 545 2.79 -13.22 -17.72
C TYR A 545 2.57 -12.41 -18.99
N LYS A 546 1.30 -12.20 -19.36
CA LYS A 546 0.89 -11.19 -20.32
C LYS A 546 1.04 -9.82 -19.68
N LEU A 547 1.87 -8.96 -20.26
CA LEU A 547 2.05 -7.58 -19.83
C LEU A 547 1.28 -6.65 -20.77
N HIS A 548 0.41 -5.84 -20.20
CA HIS A 548 -0.21 -4.71 -20.91
C HIS A 548 0.20 -3.39 -20.27
N ALA A 549 0.13 -2.32 -21.06
CA ALA A 549 0.20 -0.96 -20.57
C ALA A 549 -1.08 -0.21 -20.95
N ILE A 550 -1.57 0.63 -20.05
CA ILE A 550 -2.59 1.64 -20.40
C ILE A 550 -1.83 2.91 -20.77
N ILE A 551 -1.92 3.29 -22.04
CA ILE A 551 -1.21 4.43 -22.61
C ILE A 551 -2.22 5.48 -23.09
N GLY A 552 -1.92 6.76 -22.82
CA GLY A 552 -2.69 7.91 -23.26
C GLY A 552 -1.97 8.70 -24.33
N ALA A 553 -2.67 9.12 -25.38
CA ALA A 553 -2.16 10.03 -26.40
C ALA A 553 -3.29 10.78 -27.10
N LYS A 554 -2.95 11.85 -27.84
CA LYS A 554 -3.93 12.54 -28.67
C LYS A 554 -4.47 11.57 -29.72
N LYS A 555 -5.76 11.68 -30.04
CA LYS A 555 -6.41 10.86 -31.07
C LYS A 555 -5.75 11.09 -32.44
N GLN A 556 -4.98 10.11 -32.91
CA GLN A 556 -4.17 10.22 -34.14
C GLN A 556 -3.82 8.86 -34.73
N LYS A 557 -3.37 8.86 -35.99
CA LYS A 557 -2.95 7.65 -36.74
C LYS A 557 -1.52 7.20 -36.43
N ASP A 558 -0.69 8.11 -35.90
CA ASP A 558 0.72 7.81 -35.60
C ASP A 558 0.84 6.90 -34.38
N LYS A 559 1.90 6.06 -34.38
CA LYS A 559 2.19 5.06 -33.36
C LYS A 559 3.20 5.58 -32.36
N ILE A 560 3.08 5.16 -31.10
CA ILE A 560 4.07 5.44 -30.07
C ILE A 560 5.10 4.32 -30.07
N ALA A 561 6.35 4.67 -29.89
CA ALA A 561 7.44 3.74 -29.84
C ALA A 561 8.32 4.10 -28.65
N PHE A 562 8.62 3.11 -27.81
CA PHE A 562 9.39 3.27 -26.58
C PHE A 562 10.21 2.00 -26.31
N LYS A 563 11.11 2.07 -25.33
CA LYS A 563 11.95 0.93 -24.94
C LYS A 563 11.54 0.36 -23.61
N MET A 564 11.63 -0.96 -23.44
CA MET A 564 11.39 -1.62 -22.16
C MET A 564 12.42 -2.72 -21.90
N ALA A 565 12.85 -2.84 -20.65
CA ALA A 565 13.75 -3.88 -20.16
C ALA A 565 13.11 -4.68 -19.03
N LEU A 566 13.39 -5.98 -18.98
CA LEU A 566 13.00 -6.88 -17.89
C LEU A 566 14.25 -7.41 -17.18
N ASN A 567 14.31 -7.30 -15.86
CA ASN A 567 15.40 -7.82 -15.02
C ASN A 567 16.79 -7.41 -15.52
N GLU A 568 16.95 -6.14 -15.91
CA GLU A 568 18.23 -5.55 -16.36
C GLU A 568 18.81 -6.18 -17.63
N LYS A 569 17.98 -6.89 -18.41
CA LYS A 569 18.29 -7.25 -19.79
C LYS A 569 18.39 -6.00 -20.67
N GLN A 570 18.98 -6.17 -21.85
CA GLN A 570 19.02 -5.12 -22.88
C GLN A 570 17.60 -4.63 -23.20
N PRO A 571 17.35 -3.30 -23.25
CA PRO A 571 16.04 -2.77 -23.60
C PRO A 571 15.61 -3.14 -25.01
N GLU A 572 14.38 -3.64 -25.16
CA GLU A 572 13.75 -3.96 -26.44
C GLU A 572 12.84 -2.82 -26.89
N ASN A 573 12.71 -2.61 -28.21
CA ASN A 573 11.82 -1.59 -28.78
C ASN A 573 10.39 -2.12 -28.90
N PHE A 574 9.43 -1.32 -28.49
CA PHE A 574 8.00 -1.60 -28.60
C PHE A 574 7.34 -0.51 -29.43
N ILE A 575 6.41 -0.90 -30.30
CA ILE A 575 5.60 0.02 -31.11
C ILE A 575 4.13 -0.29 -30.83
N THR A 576 3.36 0.73 -30.47
CA THR A 576 1.93 0.59 -30.17
C THR A 576 1.10 0.48 -31.45
N GLU A 577 -0.16 0.09 -31.30
CA GLU A 577 -1.18 0.40 -32.32
C GLU A 577 -1.56 1.89 -32.30
N PRO A 578 -2.23 2.41 -33.35
CA PRO A 578 -2.71 3.80 -33.41
C PRO A 578 -3.77 4.13 -32.34
N PHE A 579 -4.02 5.42 -32.14
CA PHE A 579 -4.93 5.95 -31.12
C PHE A 579 -6.23 6.55 -31.69
N ASN A 580 -6.48 6.43 -32.99
CA ASN A 580 -7.69 6.90 -33.65
C ASN A 580 -8.72 5.80 -33.93
N ASP A 581 -8.40 4.55 -33.64
CA ASP A 581 -9.24 3.37 -33.91
C ASP A 581 -9.17 2.30 -32.78
N GLY A 582 -10.02 1.29 -32.91
CA GLY A 582 -10.06 0.14 -32.01
C GLY A 582 -10.64 0.45 -30.63
N ASP A 583 -10.13 -0.24 -29.61
CA ASP A 583 -10.65 -0.16 -28.25
C ASP A 583 -10.10 1.04 -27.46
N ILE A 584 -10.44 2.25 -27.89
CA ILE A 584 -10.07 3.50 -27.20
C ILE A 584 -11.08 3.87 -26.11
N TRP A 585 -10.57 4.46 -25.03
CA TRP A 585 -11.33 5.04 -23.93
C TRP A 585 -11.31 6.56 -24.07
N GLU A 586 -12.49 7.12 -24.34
CA GLU A 586 -12.70 8.56 -24.53
C GLU A 586 -13.30 9.16 -23.27
N GLY A 587 -12.99 10.44 -23.01
CA GLY A 587 -13.59 11.17 -21.90
C GLY A 587 -13.14 10.71 -20.51
N ILE A 588 -11.97 10.06 -20.42
CA ILE A 588 -11.35 9.69 -19.14
C ILE A 588 -10.08 10.52 -18.84
N SER A 589 -9.91 11.63 -19.56
CA SER A 589 -8.79 12.56 -19.47
C SER A 589 -9.27 13.96 -19.10
N LEU A 590 -8.53 14.66 -18.23
CA LEU A 590 -8.72 16.11 -18.03
C LEU A 590 -8.23 16.94 -19.23
N ASN A 591 -7.31 16.38 -20.01
CA ASN A 591 -6.75 16.99 -21.21
C ASN A 591 -7.65 16.72 -22.43
N GLU A 592 -8.09 17.77 -23.10
CA GLU A 592 -8.97 17.70 -24.26
C GLU A 592 -8.32 16.95 -25.44
N GLY A 593 -9.08 16.05 -26.07
CA GLY A 593 -8.63 15.27 -27.23
C GLY A 593 -7.66 14.13 -26.92
N LEU A 594 -7.28 13.92 -25.65
CA LEU A 594 -6.48 12.78 -25.22
C LEU A 594 -7.39 11.56 -24.99
N VAL A 595 -6.97 10.42 -25.53
CA VAL A 595 -7.63 9.12 -25.36
C VAL A 595 -6.66 8.13 -24.76
N TYR A 596 -7.18 7.13 -24.05
CA TYR A 596 -6.37 6.04 -23.50
C TYR A 596 -6.70 4.72 -24.17
N LYS A 597 -5.72 3.83 -24.23
CA LYS A 597 -5.86 2.50 -24.84
C LYS A 597 -5.07 1.48 -24.02
N ARG A 598 -5.64 0.28 -23.90
CA ARG A 598 -4.99 -0.88 -23.30
C ARG A 598 -4.19 -1.61 -24.38
N ILE A 599 -2.86 -1.64 -24.26
CA ILE A 599 -1.95 -2.16 -25.27
C ILE A 599 -1.19 -3.37 -24.73
N LEU A 600 -1.23 -4.49 -25.45
CA LEU A 600 -0.41 -5.66 -25.15
C LEU A 600 1.04 -5.38 -25.50
N LEU A 601 1.94 -5.51 -24.53
CA LEU A 601 3.38 -5.41 -24.75
C LEU A 601 4.00 -6.77 -25.08
N GLY A 602 3.42 -7.86 -24.59
CA GLY A 602 3.87 -9.22 -24.89
C GLY A 602 3.75 -10.19 -23.72
N ASN A 603 4.40 -11.34 -23.86
CA ASN A 603 4.50 -12.39 -22.84
C ASN A 603 5.91 -12.39 -22.24
N PHE A 604 6.01 -12.35 -20.92
CA PHE A 604 7.28 -12.22 -20.20
C PHE A 604 7.40 -13.28 -19.12
N GLN A 605 8.58 -13.88 -18.99
CA GLN A 605 8.88 -14.82 -17.89
C GLN A 605 9.21 -14.05 -16.62
N LEU A 606 8.41 -14.23 -15.57
CA LEU A 606 8.71 -13.74 -14.23
C LEU A 606 9.16 -14.90 -13.36
N LYS A 607 10.27 -14.71 -12.64
CA LYS A 607 10.73 -15.66 -11.61
C LYS A 607 9.92 -15.46 -10.34
N ARG A 608 9.85 -16.49 -9.50
CA ARG A 608 9.33 -16.34 -8.15
C ARG A 608 10.19 -15.33 -7.37
N GLY A 609 9.53 -14.39 -6.70
CA GLY A 609 10.17 -13.28 -5.99
C GLY A 609 10.27 -12.00 -6.82
N MET A 610 11.31 -11.20 -6.54
CA MET A 610 11.45 -9.85 -7.10
C MET A 610 11.88 -9.87 -8.57
N ASN A 611 11.12 -9.17 -9.41
CA ASN A 611 11.40 -8.87 -10.81
C ASN A 611 11.40 -7.35 -11.02
N ARG A 612 12.08 -6.86 -12.07
CA ARG A 612 12.16 -5.44 -12.43
C ARG A 612 11.67 -5.23 -13.86
N ILE A 613 10.77 -4.26 -14.06
CA ILE A 613 10.30 -3.81 -15.38
C ILE A 613 10.69 -2.34 -15.52
N THR A 614 11.50 -2.00 -16.52
CA THR A 614 11.95 -0.62 -16.77
C THR A 614 11.38 -0.12 -18.08
N ILE A 615 10.68 1.01 -18.05
CA ILE A 615 10.19 1.73 -19.23
C ILE A 615 11.12 2.91 -19.47
N HIS A 616 11.76 2.95 -20.63
CA HIS A 616 12.64 4.03 -21.05
C HIS A 616 11.93 4.95 -22.02
N ASN A 617 12.18 6.25 -21.89
CA ASN A 617 11.90 7.19 -22.95
C ASN A 617 12.85 6.94 -24.12
N GLY A 618 12.34 6.82 -25.33
CA GLY A 618 13.15 6.57 -26.52
C GLY A 618 12.62 7.34 -27.71
N VAL A 619 13.47 8.13 -28.36
CA VAL A 619 13.16 8.73 -29.66
C VAL A 619 13.33 7.64 -30.72
N LEU A 620 12.22 7.05 -31.13
CA LEU A 620 12.16 6.20 -32.31
C LEU A 620 11.47 7.01 -33.41
N GLN A 621 12.03 7.02 -34.63
CA GLN A 621 11.53 7.82 -35.76
C GLN A 621 10.01 7.68 -35.98
N THR A 622 9.46 6.50 -35.65
CA THR A 622 8.04 6.16 -35.71
C THR A 622 7.13 7.07 -34.87
N SER A 623 7.65 7.78 -33.86
CA SER A 623 6.89 8.66 -32.98
C SER A 623 7.20 10.14 -33.12
N ALA A 624 7.91 10.54 -34.19
CA ALA A 624 8.39 11.91 -34.39
C ALA A 624 7.28 12.98 -34.36
N ASN A 625 6.06 12.64 -34.75
CA ASN A 625 4.91 13.56 -34.77
C ASN A 625 4.19 13.66 -33.42
N ILE A 626 4.48 12.75 -32.48
CA ILE A 626 3.84 12.70 -31.17
C ILE A 626 4.71 13.47 -30.20
N LYS A 627 4.27 14.64 -29.71
CA LYS A 627 5.05 15.44 -28.75
C LYS A 627 5.08 14.81 -27.36
N THR A 628 3.94 14.32 -26.88
CA THR A 628 3.82 13.72 -25.55
C THR A 628 2.90 12.52 -25.56
N TRP A 629 3.14 11.60 -24.64
CA TRP A 629 2.28 10.46 -24.35
C TRP A 629 2.32 10.10 -22.87
N ASN A 630 1.28 9.44 -22.37
CA ASN A 630 1.12 9.15 -20.96
C ASN A 630 1.19 7.64 -20.70
N LEU A 631 1.96 7.21 -19.71
CA LEU A 631 1.85 5.90 -19.09
C LEU A 631 0.94 6.00 -17.88
N ALA A 632 -0.24 5.38 -17.95
CA ALA A 632 -1.17 5.38 -16.83
C ALA A 632 -0.95 4.19 -15.89
N LYS A 633 -0.83 2.98 -16.44
CA LYS A 633 -0.81 1.71 -15.68
C LYS A 633 -0.03 0.63 -16.41
N LEU A 634 0.53 -0.31 -15.66
CA LEU A 634 0.95 -1.63 -16.14
C LEU A 634 -0.01 -2.70 -15.62
N GLU A 635 -0.27 -3.72 -16.43
CA GLU A 635 -1.14 -4.83 -16.06
C GLU A 635 -0.48 -6.17 -16.33
N LEU A 636 -0.45 -7.03 -15.32
CA LEU A 636 0.17 -8.35 -15.40
C LEU A 636 -0.87 -9.44 -15.17
N THR A 637 -1.01 -10.34 -16.14
CA THR A 637 -1.93 -11.49 -16.06
C THR A 637 -1.16 -12.76 -16.35
N LEU A 638 -1.18 -13.71 -15.41
CA LEU A 638 -0.56 -15.03 -15.60
C LEU A 638 -1.25 -15.76 -16.77
N THR A 639 -0.48 -16.39 -17.66
CA THR A 639 -1.06 -17.15 -18.78
C THR A 639 -1.63 -18.48 -18.30
N SER A 640 -2.68 -18.96 -18.97
CA SER A 640 -3.30 -20.25 -18.65
C SER A 640 -2.32 -21.43 -18.74
N ASP A 641 -1.31 -21.36 -19.62
CA ASP A 641 -0.30 -22.41 -19.75
C ASP A 641 0.59 -22.53 -18.50
N SER A 642 0.83 -21.39 -17.83
CA SER A 642 1.61 -21.34 -16.59
C SER A 642 0.81 -21.79 -15.36
N LEU A 643 -0.49 -22.11 -15.51
CA LEU A 643 -1.37 -22.53 -14.41
C LEU A 643 -1.40 -24.04 -14.14
N LYS A 644 -0.63 -24.84 -14.89
CA LYS A 644 -0.61 -26.29 -14.71
C LYS A 644 0.11 -26.65 -13.40
N ASP A 645 -0.66 -26.85 -12.32
CA ASP A 645 -0.24 -27.24 -10.95
C ASP A 645 0.76 -26.27 -10.28
N PRO A 646 0.36 -25.02 -9.99
CA PRO A 646 1.25 -24.07 -9.31
C PRO A 646 1.63 -24.60 -7.93
N ASP A 647 2.91 -24.45 -7.53
CA ASP A 647 3.42 -24.84 -6.22
C ASP A 647 2.88 -23.93 -5.11
N ILE A 648 1.64 -24.20 -4.71
CA ILE A 648 0.85 -23.46 -3.73
C ILE A 648 0.10 -24.45 -2.86
N THR A 649 -0.04 -24.12 -1.58
CA THR A 649 -0.81 -24.94 -0.64
C THR A 649 -2.26 -25.05 -1.12
N THR A 650 -2.71 -26.27 -1.37
CA THR A 650 -4.00 -26.55 -2.02
C THR A 650 -4.78 -27.60 -1.23
N LEU A 651 -6.00 -27.25 -0.84
CA LEU A 651 -6.99 -28.15 -0.24
C LEU A 651 -7.88 -28.73 -1.35
N TYR A 652 -8.28 -29.99 -1.23
CA TYR A 652 -9.14 -30.70 -2.18
C TYR A 652 -10.32 -31.31 -1.44
N ASP A 653 -11.51 -31.25 -2.04
CA ASP A 653 -12.72 -31.82 -1.44
C ASP A 653 -12.83 -33.33 -1.59
N ASN A 654 -12.11 -33.89 -2.57
CA ASN A 654 -11.96 -35.32 -2.78
C ASN A 654 -10.55 -35.80 -2.43
N ASP A 655 -10.42 -37.12 -2.34
CA ASP A 655 -9.14 -37.78 -2.15
C ASP A 655 -8.26 -37.74 -3.42
N ASN A 656 -6.99 -38.15 -3.30
CA ASN A 656 -6.02 -38.21 -4.39
C ASN A 656 -5.81 -36.87 -5.12
N TYR A 657 -6.03 -35.75 -4.42
CA TYR A 657 -5.84 -34.40 -4.96
C TYR A 657 -6.74 -34.11 -6.16
N THR A 658 -7.97 -34.61 -6.11
CA THR A 658 -8.99 -34.45 -7.16
C THR A 658 -10.18 -33.61 -6.66
N GLY A 659 -11.15 -33.34 -7.53
CA GLY A 659 -12.36 -32.59 -7.17
C GLY A 659 -12.15 -31.07 -7.13
N THR A 660 -12.99 -30.39 -6.36
CA THR A 660 -12.91 -28.95 -6.14
C THR A 660 -11.68 -28.66 -5.29
N LYS A 661 -10.91 -27.64 -5.69
CA LYS A 661 -9.71 -27.22 -4.98
C LYS A 661 -9.87 -25.81 -4.39
N LYS A 662 -9.21 -25.56 -3.26
CA LYS A 662 -9.04 -24.24 -2.67
C LYS A 662 -7.57 -23.93 -2.42
N LEU A 663 -7.10 -22.84 -3.01
CA LEU A 663 -5.73 -22.37 -2.86
C LEU A 663 -5.59 -21.51 -1.59
N ILE A 664 -4.51 -21.73 -0.85
CA ILE A 664 -4.21 -21.05 0.41
C ILE A 664 -2.89 -20.27 0.27
N PHE A 665 -2.96 -18.95 0.43
CA PHE A 665 -1.82 -18.04 0.25
C PHE A 665 -1.21 -17.54 1.56
N GLY A 666 -1.79 -17.93 2.70
CA GLY A 666 -1.35 -17.50 4.02
C GLY A 666 -2.34 -17.91 5.12
N ASN A 667 -2.12 -17.37 6.31
CA ASN A 667 -3.00 -17.57 7.46
C ASN A 667 -4.46 -17.29 7.10
N THR A 668 -5.33 -18.30 7.22
CA THR A 668 -6.74 -18.22 6.88
C THR A 668 -7.58 -18.64 8.08
N SER A 669 -8.17 -17.66 8.76
CA SER A 669 -8.91 -17.86 10.01
C SER A 669 -10.26 -18.54 9.82
N ARG A 670 -10.83 -18.52 8.60
CA ARG A 670 -12.07 -19.20 8.23
C ARG A 670 -12.01 -19.67 6.78
N LEU A 671 -12.25 -20.96 6.52
CA LEU A 671 -12.25 -21.53 5.17
C LEU A 671 -13.54 -21.25 4.36
N LYS A 672 -14.57 -20.67 4.99
CA LYS A 672 -15.81 -20.22 4.35
C LYS A 672 -16.51 -21.33 3.54
N ASP A 673 -16.60 -21.18 2.22
CA ASP A 673 -17.23 -22.11 1.28
C ASP A 673 -16.56 -23.51 1.23
N PHE A 674 -15.35 -23.62 1.78
CA PHE A 674 -14.58 -24.86 1.88
C PHE A 674 -14.51 -25.41 3.31
N ASN A 675 -15.32 -24.86 4.23
CA ASN A 675 -15.40 -25.35 5.59
C ASN A 675 -15.85 -26.81 5.61
N ASP A 676 -15.15 -27.64 6.37
CA ASP A 676 -15.50 -29.06 6.57
C ASP A 676 -15.56 -29.87 5.27
N LYS A 677 -14.83 -29.46 4.23
CA LYS A 677 -14.80 -30.16 2.94
C LYS A 677 -13.50 -30.85 2.61
N THR A 678 -12.41 -30.55 3.32
CA THR A 678 -11.08 -31.01 2.90
C THR A 678 -10.94 -32.53 3.09
N SER A 679 -10.68 -33.25 1.99
CA SER A 679 -10.39 -34.68 1.94
C SER A 679 -8.97 -35.02 1.46
N SER A 680 -8.25 -34.10 0.84
CA SER A 680 -6.80 -34.22 0.63
C SER A 680 -6.12 -32.85 0.52
N ILE A 681 -4.81 -32.79 0.72
CA ILE A 681 -4.03 -31.55 0.75
C ILE A 681 -2.64 -31.72 0.14
N LYS A 682 -2.19 -30.72 -0.63
CA LYS A 682 -0.80 -30.52 -1.03
C LYS A 682 -0.26 -29.27 -0.34
N VAL A 683 0.89 -29.34 0.31
CA VAL A 683 1.56 -28.18 0.91
C VAL A 683 2.62 -27.66 -0.04
N GLU A 684 2.66 -26.35 -0.20
CA GLU A 684 3.68 -25.66 -0.99
C GLU A 684 5.09 -26.02 -0.55
N SER A 685 5.99 -26.26 -1.51
CA SER A 685 7.31 -26.84 -1.25
C SER A 685 8.25 -25.95 -0.42
N HIS A 686 8.12 -24.63 -0.57
CA HIS A 686 9.00 -23.64 0.07
C HIS A 686 8.58 -23.24 1.48
N LEU A 687 7.43 -23.72 1.97
CA LEU A 687 6.97 -23.38 3.32
C LEU A 687 7.73 -24.15 4.39
N ALA A 688 7.92 -23.52 5.56
CA ALA A 688 8.41 -24.24 6.73
C ALA A 688 7.40 -25.32 7.16
N GLY A 689 6.13 -24.93 7.32
CA GLY A 689 5.01 -25.83 7.57
C GLY A 689 3.70 -25.10 7.79
N ILE A 690 2.63 -25.86 7.96
CA ILE A 690 1.27 -25.39 8.20
C ILE A 690 0.55 -26.27 9.23
N SER A 691 -0.40 -25.70 9.95
CA SER A 691 -1.37 -26.45 10.75
C SER A 691 -2.78 -26.23 10.21
N LEU A 692 -3.50 -27.32 9.94
CA LEU A 692 -4.90 -27.33 9.57
C LEU A 692 -5.73 -27.56 10.84
N TYR A 693 -6.72 -26.72 11.11
CA TYR A 693 -7.49 -26.69 12.36
C TYR A 693 -8.96 -27.03 12.12
N GLN A 694 -9.56 -27.72 13.09
CA GLN A 694 -10.94 -28.20 13.01
C GLN A 694 -11.95 -27.07 13.18
N ASP A 695 -11.60 -26.04 13.95
CA ASP A 695 -12.49 -24.91 14.23
C ASP A 695 -11.97 -23.61 13.60
N TYR A 696 -12.82 -22.58 13.62
CA TYR A 696 -12.43 -21.22 13.20
C TYR A 696 -11.35 -20.61 14.11
N TYR A 697 -10.61 -19.66 13.54
CA TYR A 697 -9.60 -18.87 14.25
C TYR A 697 -8.49 -19.71 14.88
N TYR A 698 -8.06 -20.77 14.19
CA TYR A 698 -6.94 -21.64 14.58
C TYR A 698 -7.17 -22.37 15.91
N LYS A 699 -8.41 -22.84 16.13
CA LYS A 699 -8.85 -23.53 17.35
C LYS A 699 -9.18 -25.00 17.08
N GLY A 700 -9.37 -25.75 18.16
CA GLY A 700 -9.74 -27.16 18.10
C GLY A 700 -8.57 -28.08 17.79
N LYS A 701 -8.89 -29.32 17.38
CA LYS A 701 -7.88 -30.30 16.94
C LYS A 701 -7.18 -29.79 15.69
N SER A 702 -5.94 -30.19 15.48
CA SER A 702 -5.17 -29.82 14.30
C SER A 702 -4.33 -30.96 13.74
N ILE A 703 -3.92 -30.80 12.48
CA ILE A 703 -2.94 -31.65 11.79
C ILE A 703 -1.81 -30.76 11.27
N ASP A 704 -0.57 -31.19 11.52
CA ASP A 704 0.64 -30.46 11.15
C ASP A 704 1.31 -31.09 9.92
N LEU A 705 1.55 -30.25 8.93
CA LEU A 705 2.21 -30.63 7.68
C LEU A 705 3.40 -29.70 7.40
N VAL A 706 4.42 -30.21 6.72
CA VAL A 706 5.62 -29.43 6.36
C VAL A 706 5.70 -29.20 4.85
N GLY A 707 6.58 -28.29 4.42
CA GLY A 707 6.70 -27.92 3.00
C GLY A 707 6.87 -29.13 2.07
N GLY A 708 6.05 -29.18 1.02
CA GLY A 708 6.06 -30.24 0.01
C GLY A 708 5.32 -31.52 0.39
N GLU A 709 4.84 -31.66 1.63
CA GLU A 709 4.04 -32.82 2.02
C GLU A 709 2.71 -32.86 1.27
N LYS A 710 2.26 -34.08 0.98
CA LYS A 710 0.93 -34.35 0.44
C LYS A 710 0.23 -35.37 1.34
N LEU A 711 -1.03 -35.12 1.70
CA LEU A 711 -1.77 -35.98 2.63
C LEU A 711 -3.17 -36.27 2.09
N SER A 712 -3.54 -37.55 2.06
CA SER A 712 -4.92 -38.01 1.95
C SER A 712 -5.57 -38.00 3.34
N LEU A 713 -6.75 -37.40 3.44
CA LEU A 713 -7.55 -37.42 4.67
C LEU A 713 -8.66 -38.46 4.62
N LYS A 714 -8.85 -39.20 3.52
CA LYS A 714 -9.96 -40.15 3.35
C LYS A 714 -10.13 -41.12 4.52
N ASN A 715 -9.02 -41.63 5.05
CA ASN A 715 -8.98 -42.55 6.19
C ASN A 715 -8.53 -41.88 7.50
N HIS A 716 -8.46 -40.54 7.52
CA HIS A 716 -8.02 -39.77 8.67
C HIS A 716 -9.23 -39.20 9.43
N SER A 717 -9.15 -39.09 10.75
CA SER A 717 -10.26 -38.58 11.58
C SER A 717 -10.63 -37.12 11.30
N PHE A 718 -9.81 -36.42 10.52
CA PHE A 718 -9.95 -35.02 10.11
C PHE A 718 -10.55 -34.84 8.72
N ASN A 719 -10.92 -35.94 8.05
CA ASN A 719 -11.65 -35.88 6.78
C ASN A 719 -12.87 -34.99 6.94
N ASN A 720 -13.05 -34.00 6.05
CA ASN A 720 -14.21 -33.12 6.06
C ASN A 720 -14.41 -32.37 7.40
N LYS A 721 -13.31 -31.94 8.04
CA LYS A 721 -13.38 -31.20 9.32
C LYS A 721 -12.54 -29.93 9.36
N ALA A 722 -11.81 -29.60 8.30
CA ALA A 722 -10.95 -28.44 8.31
C ALA A 722 -11.77 -27.14 8.23
N SER A 723 -11.52 -26.22 9.17
CA SER A 723 -12.19 -24.91 9.22
C SER A 723 -11.24 -23.71 9.19
N SER A 724 -9.97 -23.87 9.55
CA SER A 724 -8.95 -22.81 9.43
C SER A 724 -7.53 -23.38 9.23
N ILE A 725 -6.59 -22.55 8.77
CA ILE A 725 -5.21 -22.96 8.45
C ILE A 725 -4.20 -21.87 8.82
N LYS A 726 -3.12 -22.22 9.52
CA LYS A 726 -2.06 -21.31 9.99
C LYS A 726 -0.69 -21.75 9.47
N PHE A 727 0.16 -20.80 9.09
CA PHE A 727 1.50 -21.01 8.58
C PHE A 727 2.51 -20.91 9.72
N ALA A 728 3.39 -21.90 9.83
CA ALA A 728 4.40 -21.95 10.88
C ALA A 728 5.55 -20.98 10.61
N ASN A 729 6.06 -20.38 11.68
CA ASN A 729 7.24 -19.55 11.62
C ASN A 729 8.51 -20.40 11.72
N ILE A 730 8.50 -21.46 12.53
CA ILE A 730 9.60 -22.43 12.67
C ILE A 730 9.02 -23.85 12.75
N VAL A 731 9.75 -24.83 12.21
CA VAL A 731 9.51 -26.25 12.45
C VAL A 731 10.76 -26.87 13.10
N LEU A 732 10.56 -27.49 14.26
CA LEU A 732 11.56 -28.27 14.98
C LEU A 732 11.42 -29.74 14.61
N TYR A 733 12.53 -30.46 14.50
CA TYR A 733 12.58 -31.88 14.20
C TYR A 733 13.42 -32.59 15.25
N ASN A 734 13.00 -33.78 15.70
CA ASN A 734 13.72 -34.53 16.73
C ASN A 734 14.90 -35.37 16.20
N GLN A 735 15.12 -35.35 14.89
CA GLN A 735 16.26 -36.00 14.23
C GLN A 735 16.97 -35.00 13.32
N GLU A 736 18.17 -35.38 12.89
CA GLU A 736 18.96 -34.68 11.89
C GLU A 736 18.26 -34.62 10.52
N ASN A 737 18.67 -33.69 9.67
CA ASN A 737 18.23 -33.59 8.26
C ASN A 737 16.70 -33.48 8.08
N TYR A 738 16.03 -32.81 9.02
CA TYR A 738 14.59 -32.48 8.98
C TYR A 738 13.69 -33.73 8.93
N LYS A 739 14.06 -34.75 9.73
CA LYS A 739 13.36 -36.03 9.83
C LYS A 739 12.76 -36.26 11.22
N GLY A 740 11.98 -37.33 11.34
CA GLY A 740 11.40 -37.76 12.61
C GLY A 740 10.14 -36.99 13.01
N SER A 741 9.85 -36.95 14.32
CA SER A 741 8.74 -36.18 14.84
C SER A 741 9.06 -34.69 14.74
N ARG A 742 8.01 -33.90 14.46
CA ARG A 742 8.13 -32.46 14.24
C ARG A 742 7.22 -31.66 15.16
N LYS A 743 7.61 -30.41 15.40
CA LYS A 743 6.79 -29.41 16.11
C LYS A 743 6.77 -28.10 15.35
N LEU A 744 5.57 -27.64 15.01
CA LEU A 744 5.36 -26.32 14.41
C LEU A 744 5.29 -25.25 15.52
N VAL A 745 5.96 -24.13 15.27
CA VAL A 745 6.09 -23.00 16.18
C VAL A 745 5.58 -21.75 15.45
N PHE A 746 4.62 -21.07 16.07
CA PHE A 746 3.90 -19.94 15.46
C PHE A 746 4.19 -18.60 16.14
N GLU A 747 4.69 -18.63 17.36
CA GLU A 747 4.90 -17.47 18.23
C GLU A 747 5.92 -17.84 19.30
N ASP A 748 6.31 -16.86 20.11
CA ASP A 748 7.23 -17.05 21.22
C ASP A 748 6.75 -18.19 22.13
N ILE A 749 7.64 -19.14 22.40
CA ILE A 749 7.39 -20.26 23.31
C ILE A 749 8.32 -20.09 24.52
N PRO A 750 7.80 -19.66 25.69
CA PRO A 750 8.62 -19.55 26.89
C PRO A 750 9.00 -20.92 27.43
N ASP A 751 8.28 -22.00 27.12
CA ASP A 751 8.53 -23.31 27.70
C ASP A 751 7.99 -24.43 26.80
N LEU A 752 8.90 -25.20 26.17
CA LEU A 752 8.58 -26.30 25.26
C LEU A 752 8.07 -27.56 25.97
N GLU A 753 8.19 -27.66 27.30
CA GLU A 753 7.68 -28.80 28.07
C GLU A 753 6.17 -28.90 27.91
N LYS A 754 5.47 -27.76 28.04
CA LYS A 754 4.02 -27.62 27.81
C LYS A 754 3.59 -27.94 26.39
N HIS A 755 4.53 -28.03 25.46
CA HIS A 755 4.30 -28.33 24.05
C HIS A 755 4.78 -29.73 23.63
N GLY A 756 5.29 -30.54 24.57
CA GLY A 756 5.72 -31.92 24.37
C GLY A 756 7.01 -32.10 23.57
N PHE A 757 7.78 -31.03 23.36
CA PHE A 757 8.96 -31.02 22.50
C PHE A 757 10.24 -30.49 23.19
N ASN A 758 10.20 -30.41 24.52
CA ASN A 758 11.37 -30.05 25.33
C ASN A 758 12.53 -31.03 25.09
N ASP A 759 13.73 -30.51 24.89
CA ASP A 759 14.98 -31.29 24.80
C ASP A 759 14.96 -32.39 23.74
N LYS A 760 14.22 -32.17 22.65
CA LYS A 760 14.09 -33.14 21.55
C LYS A 760 14.72 -32.69 20.25
N THR A 761 14.89 -31.39 20.04
CA THR A 761 15.25 -30.80 18.73
C THR A 761 16.66 -31.16 18.29
N SER A 762 16.79 -31.68 17.07
CA SER A 762 18.06 -31.99 16.37
C SER A 762 18.18 -31.36 14.98
N SER A 763 17.09 -30.84 14.40
CA SER A 763 17.17 -29.97 13.21
C SER A 763 15.96 -29.02 13.12
N ILE A 764 16.10 -27.92 12.37
CA ILE A 764 15.18 -26.77 12.39
C ILE A 764 14.99 -26.24 10.97
N VAL A 765 13.76 -25.85 10.63
CA VAL A 765 13.43 -25.08 9.41
C VAL A 765 12.73 -23.78 9.80
N VAL A 766 13.22 -22.64 9.33
CA VAL A 766 12.68 -21.31 9.62
C VAL A 766 11.97 -20.76 8.38
N SER A 767 10.77 -20.23 8.57
CA SER A 767 10.01 -19.58 7.51
C SER A 767 10.72 -18.34 7.00
N SER A 768 10.67 -18.08 5.69
CA SER A 768 11.18 -16.85 5.09
C SER A 768 10.39 -15.61 5.49
N ASN A 769 9.21 -15.78 6.12
CA ASN A 769 8.31 -14.70 6.47
C ASN A 769 8.60 -14.09 7.86
N VAL A 770 9.64 -14.56 8.55
CA VAL A 770 10.08 -14.02 9.85
C VAL A 770 11.55 -13.61 9.79
N SER A 771 11.97 -12.66 10.62
CA SER A 771 13.38 -12.25 10.69
C SER A 771 14.28 -13.37 11.24
N GLY A 772 13.75 -14.19 12.14
CA GLY A 772 14.47 -15.27 12.80
C GLY A 772 14.01 -15.48 14.24
N ALA A 773 14.72 -16.31 14.99
CA ALA A 773 14.48 -16.54 16.41
C ALA A 773 15.76 -16.97 17.15
N ARG A 774 15.74 -16.82 18.47
CA ARG A 774 16.69 -17.44 19.39
C ARG A 774 16.06 -18.63 20.07
N LEU A 775 16.76 -19.76 20.05
CA LEU A 775 16.37 -21.01 20.69
C LEU A 775 17.29 -21.27 21.86
N TYR A 776 16.73 -21.46 23.05
CA TYR A 776 17.42 -21.48 24.33
C TYR A 776 17.43 -22.87 24.96
N GLU A 777 18.50 -23.16 25.71
CA GLU A 777 18.72 -24.40 26.46
C GLU A 777 17.75 -24.60 27.61
N HIS A 778 17.20 -23.52 28.17
CA HIS A 778 16.30 -23.59 29.31
C HIS A 778 15.01 -22.83 29.05
N ALA A 779 13.98 -23.16 29.83
CA ALA A 779 12.72 -22.45 29.84
C ALA A 779 12.90 -20.96 30.22
N ASN A 780 11.94 -20.15 29.80
CA ASN A 780 11.84 -18.71 29.97
C ASN A 780 13.05 -17.94 29.42
N TYR A 781 13.56 -18.39 28.27
CA TYR A 781 14.62 -17.71 27.50
C TYR A 781 15.96 -17.62 28.26
N LYS A 782 16.36 -18.72 28.91
CA LYS A 782 17.57 -18.80 29.75
C LYS A 782 18.55 -19.85 29.23
N GLY A 783 19.77 -19.84 29.76
CA GLY A 783 20.82 -20.80 29.41
C GLY A 783 21.54 -20.46 28.10
N ASN A 784 22.26 -21.43 27.55
CA ASN A 784 22.89 -21.29 26.24
C ASN A 784 21.84 -21.14 25.13
N TYR A 785 22.22 -20.59 23.98
CA TYR A 785 21.27 -20.39 22.89
C TYR A 785 21.91 -20.50 21.51
N VAL A 786 21.06 -20.71 20.49
CA VAL A 786 21.40 -20.61 19.07
C VAL A 786 20.44 -19.64 18.40
N ASN A 787 20.97 -18.77 17.53
CA ASN A 787 20.20 -17.86 16.71
C ASN A 787 19.92 -18.52 15.35
N VAL A 788 18.72 -18.32 14.82
CA VAL A 788 18.34 -18.75 13.47
C VAL A 788 17.67 -17.60 12.74
N VAL A 789 17.84 -17.51 11.42
CA VAL A 789 17.30 -16.42 10.58
C VAL A 789 16.20 -16.90 9.63
N GLY A 790 15.40 -15.97 9.12
CA GLY A 790 14.34 -16.25 8.15
C GLY A 790 14.82 -17.04 6.93
N GLY A 791 14.11 -18.12 6.60
CA GLY A 791 14.45 -19.00 5.47
C GLY A 791 15.58 -20.00 5.73
N GLN A 792 16.21 -19.97 6.91
CA GLN A 792 17.30 -20.89 7.25
C GLN A 792 16.79 -22.31 7.49
N LYS A 793 17.60 -23.29 7.08
CA LYS A 793 17.50 -24.67 7.54
C LYS A 793 18.76 -25.02 8.32
N LEU A 794 18.63 -25.55 9.54
CA LEU A 794 19.74 -25.82 10.46
C LEU A 794 19.73 -27.28 10.93
N ASN A 795 20.88 -27.94 10.89
CA ASN A 795 21.10 -29.25 11.52
C ASN A 795 21.94 -29.05 12.78
N LEU A 796 21.50 -29.57 13.93
CA LEU A 796 22.16 -29.39 15.22
C LEU A 796 23.14 -30.52 15.54
N LYS A 797 23.41 -31.45 14.61
CA LYS A 797 24.41 -32.49 14.83
C LYS A 797 25.74 -31.88 15.31
N ASN A 798 26.25 -32.39 16.44
CA ASN A 798 27.47 -31.91 17.13
C ASN A 798 27.36 -30.48 17.70
N HIS A 799 26.21 -29.83 17.63
CA HIS A 799 25.95 -28.56 18.30
C HIS A 799 25.66 -28.80 19.80
N VAL A 800 26.12 -27.89 20.67
CA VAL A 800 25.96 -28.02 22.14
C VAL A 800 24.50 -28.10 22.60
N LEU A 801 23.57 -27.61 21.76
CA LEU A 801 22.13 -27.60 21.99
C LEU A 801 21.36 -28.73 21.31
N ASP A 802 22.04 -29.69 20.67
CA ASP A 802 21.37 -30.89 20.17
C ASP A 802 20.61 -31.57 21.31
N LYS A 803 19.29 -31.72 21.14
CA LYS A 803 18.37 -32.28 22.14
C LYS A 803 18.40 -31.55 23.49
N LYS A 804 18.57 -30.23 23.48
CA LYS A 804 18.50 -29.41 24.71
C LYS A 804 17.68 -28.14 24.58
N ILE A 805 16.97 -27.95 23.46
CA ILE A 805 16.20 -26.72 23.27
C ILE A 805 14.89 -26.78 24.08
N SER A 806 14.69 -25.80 24.95
CA SER A 806 13.54 -25.69 25.86
C SER A 806 12.71 -24.42 25.71
N SER A 807 13.19 -23.35 25.06
CA SER A 807 12.37 -22.17 24.76
C SER A 807 12.80 -21.41 23.50
N ILE A 808 11.90 -20.63 22.91
CA ILE A 808 12.08 -19.97 21.61
C ILE A 808 11.53 -18.55 21.66
N LYS A 809 12.35 -17.57 21.28
CA LYS A 809 11.95 -16.16 21.19
C LYS A 809 12.24 -15.62 19.80
N PHE A 810 11.22 -15.17 19.10
CA PHE A 810 11.37 -14.56 17.78
C PHE A 810 12.10 -13.23 17.87
N PHE A 811 12.92 -12.98 16.85
CA PHE A 811 13.60 -11.70 16.69
C PHE A 811 12.60 -10.62 16.32
N LYS A 812 12.82 -9.43 16.89
CA LYS A 812 12.17 -8.24 16.37
C LYS A 812 12.85 -7.87 15.06
N GLU A 813 12.05 -7.39 14.12
CA GLU A 813 12.56 -6.96 12.83
C GLU A 813 13.65 -5.90 13.01
N GLY A 814 14.84 -6.17 12.46
CA GLY A 814 15.99 -5.28 12.50
C GLY A 814 16.90 -5.37 13.73
N GLU A 815 16.69 -6.33 14.62
CA GLU A 815 17.60 -6.60 15.74
C GLU A 815 18.84 -7.39 15.27
N VAL A 816 20.04 -6.91 15.60
CA VAL A 816 21.29 -7.65 15.37
C VAL A 816 21.65 -8.41 16.64
N HIS A 817 22.01 -9.69 16.49
CA HIS A 817 22.33 -10.53 17.63
C HIS A 817 23.81 -10.84 17.72
N ASN A 818 24.24 -11.28 18.90
CA ASN A 818 25.60 -11.75 19.08
C ASN A 818 25.80 -13.03 18.26
N GLY A 819 26.89 -13.10 17.49
CA GLY A 819 27.14 -14.20 16.56
C GLY A 819 28.34 -13.95 15.66
N VAL A 820 28.70 -14.94 14.84
CA VAL A 820 29.74 -14.79 13.81
C VAL A 820 29.06 -14.60 12.47
N TYR A 821 29.40 -13.53 11.77
CA TYR A 821 28.75 -13.12 10.53
C TYR A 821 29.78 -12.90 9.42
N GLN A 822 29.34 -13.09 8.19
CA GLN A 822 29.88 -12.33 7.07
C GLN A 822 29.04 -11.09 6.85
N ILE A 823 29.71 -10.00 6.49
CA ILE A 823 29.10 -8.70 6.24
C ILE A 823 29.16 -8.49 4.72
N ILE A 824 28.03 -8.69 4.03
CA ILE A 824 27.91 -8.72 2.57
C ILE A 824 27.48 -7.36 2.04
N THR A 825 28.15 -6.81 1.02
CA THR A 825 27.74 -5.54 0.41
C THR A 825 26.46 -5.67 -0.42
N ALA A 826 25.60 -4.64 -0.40
CA ALA A 826 24.43 -4.56 -1.26
C ALA A 826 24.75 -4.22 -2.73
N LEU A 827 25.99 -3.85 -3.06
CA LEU A 827 26.39 -3.50 -4.44
C LEU A 827 26.20 -4.66 -5.42
N ASN A 828 26.61 -5.87 -5.01
CA ASN A 828 26.51 -7.08 -5.82
C ASN A 828 25.94 -8.29 -5.05
N ASN A 829 25.58 -8.11 -3.77
CA ASN A 829 25.03 -9.14 -2.87
C ASN A 829 25.89 -10.40 -2.71
N THR A 830 27.18 -10.33 -3.05
CA THR A 830 28.07 -11.49 -3.10
C THR A 830 29.43 -11.21 -2.46
N SER A 831 30.00 -10.01 -2.63
CA SER A 831 31.27 -9.65 -1.98
C SER A 831 31.09 -9.35 -0.49
N VAL A 832 32.13 -9.60 0.30
CA VAL A 832 32.13 -9.55 1.77
C VAL A 832 33.22 -8.65 2.31
N LEU A 833 33.00 -8.15 3.53
CA LEU A 833 34.00 -7.44 4.31
C LEU A 833 35.16 -8.39 4.68
N ASP A 834 36.38 -8.01 4.33
CA ASP A 834 37.58 -8.84 4.44
C ASP A 834 38.70 -8.08 5.17
N LYS A 835 39.29 -8.71 6.19
CA LYS A 835 40.55 -8.25 6.78
C LYS A 835 41.73 -8.71 5.92
N HIS A 836 42.51 -7.76 5.43
CA HIS A 836 43.75 -8.05 4.70
C HIS A 836 44.70 -8.94 5.53
N LEU A 837 45.29 -9.94 4.89
CA LEU A 837 46.07 -10.99 5.58
C LEU A 837 47.39 -10.47 6.15
N GLN A 838 48.02 -9.48 5.50
CA GLN A 838 49.37 -9.02 5.83
C GLN A 838 49.42 -7.68 6.58
N ASN A 839 48.31 -6.94 6.63
CA ASN A 839 48.27 -5.63 7.31
C ASN A 839 46.95 -5.49 8.10
N THR A 840 46.67 -4.29 8.59
CA THR A 840 45.49 -3.99 9.41
C THR A 840 44.27 -3.60 8.59
N ASP A 841 44.35 -3.43 7.28
CA ASP A 841 43.29 -2.82 6.48
C ASP A 841 42.10 -3.74 6.26
N VAL A 842 40.93 -3.11 6.11
CA VAL A 842 39.68 -3.77 5.79
C VAL A 842 39.21 -3.32 4.41
N HIS A 843 38.89 -4.29 3.57
CA HIS A 843 38.53 -4.08 2.18
C HIS A 843 37.39 -5.02 1.78
N LEU A 844 36.83 -4.81 0.60
CA LEU A 844 35.83 -5.67 -0.01
C LEU A 844 36.53 -6.76 -0.81
N TRP A 845 36.06 -8.01 -0.69
CA TRP A 845 36.61 -9.13 -1.45
C TRP A 845 35.53 -10.16 -1.79
N GLY A 846 35.75 -10.96 -2.84
CA GLY A 846 34.92 -12.10 -3.20
C GLY A 846 34.79 -13.09 -2.04
N ASN A 847 33.59 -13.64 -1.87
CA ASN A 847 33.31 -14.56 -0.77
C ASN A 847 34.04 -15.91 -0.97
N ALA A 848 35.10 -16.12 -0.18
CA ALA A 848 35.88 -17.37 -0.14
C ALA A 848 35.69 -18.14 1.18
N GLU A 849 34.81 -17.64 2.07
CA GLU A 849 34.49 -18.25 3.37
C GLU A 849 35.69 -18.45 4.32
N ASN A 850 36.78 -17.69 4.12
CA ASN A 850 37.98 -17.73 4.94
C ASN A 850 37.77 -17.08 6.33
N LYS A 851 38.63 -17.38 7.31
CA LYS A 851 38.52 -16.84 8.67
C LYS A 851 38.60 -15.31 8.73
N ASN A 852 39.40 -14.68 7.88
CA ASN A 852 39.54 -13.22 7.79
C ASN A 852 38.29 -12.50 7.24
N GLN A 853 37.34 -13.24 6.65
CA GLN A 853 36.05 -12.73 6.18
C GLN A 853 34.92 -12.94 7.20
N LYS A 854 35.20 -13.59 8.34
CA LYS A 854 34.22 -13.90 9.38
C LYS A 854 34.41 -12.94 10.56
N TRP A 855 33.30 -12.42 11.08
CA TRP A 855 33.29 -11.34 12.06
C TRP A 855 32.37 -11.68 13.24
N ARG A 856 32.92 -11.76 14.45
CA ARG A 856 32.11 -11.91 15.66
C ARG A 856 31.54 -10.56 16.06
N ILE A 857 30.23 -10.42 15.99
CA ILE A 857 29.47 -9.26 16.43
C ILE A 857 29.00 -9.51 17.86
N GLU A 858 29.29 -8.60 18.79
CA GLU A 858 28.92 -8.71 20.20
C GLU A 858 28.39 -7.40 20.75
N TYR A 859 27.18 -7.43 21.30
CA TYR A 859 26.57 -6.28 21.96
C TYR A 859 27.18 -6.03 23.34
N ASP A 860 27.61 -4.80 23.56
CA ASP A 860 28.05 -4.28 24.85
C ASP A 860 26.95 -3.41 25.45
N GLY A 861 26.31 -3.92 26.51
CA GLY A 861 25.21 -3.23 27.18
C GLY A 861 25.60 -1.93 27.86
N THR A 862 26.87 -1.75 28.24
CA THR A 862 27.36 -0.52 28.86
C THR A 862 27.57 0.58 27.82
N LYS A 863 28.03 0.19 26.63
CA LYS A 863 28.24 1.10 25.49
C LYS A 863 26.97 1.30 24.66
N GLN A 864 25.96 0.45 24.81
CA GLN A 864 24.77 0.40 23.95
C GLN A 864 25.13 0.30 22.46
N ALA A 865 26.16 -0.48 22.14
CA ALA A 865 26.70 -0.64 20.80
C ALA A 865 27.39 -2.00 20.66
N TYR A 866 27.74 -2.37 19.43
CA TYR A 866 28.34 -3.64 19.09
C TYR A 866 29.84 -3.51 18.84
N GLN A 867 30.59 -4.50 19.29
CA GLN A 867 31.96 -4.71 18.86
C GLN A 867 31.98 -5.73 17.71
N ILE A 868 32.83 -5.51 16.71
CA ILE A 868 32.95 -6.38 15.52
C ILE A 868 34.38 -6.94 15.49
N LYS A 869 34.58 -8.18 15.94
CA LYS A 869 35.91 -8.83 16.07
C LYS A 869 36.19 -9.70 14.86
N ASN A 870 37.43 -9.71 14.36
CA ASN A 870 37.78 -10.57 13.23
C ASN A 870 38.10 -12.00 13.69
N MET A 871 37.63 -13.03 12.97
CA MET A 871 37.84 -14.43 13.35
C MET A 871 39.23 -14.99 12.97
N LEU A 872 40.06 -14.24 12.23
CA LEU A 872 41.48 -14.58 12.03
C LEU A 872 42.29 -14.37 13.32
N ASP A 873 42.00 -13.28 14.04
CA ASP A 873 42.55 -12.96 15.36
C ASP A 873 41.50 -12.17 16.16
N GLU A 874 40.84 -12.84 17.11
CA GLU A 874 39.72 -12.26 17.89
C GLU A 874 40.17 -11.15 18.85
N LYS A 875 41.48 -10.90 19.00
CA LYS A 875 42.01 -9.72 19.72
C LYS A 875 41.87 -8.43 18.91
N LEU A 876 41.63 -8.55 17.61
CA LEU A 876 41.47 -7.43 16.70
C LEU A 876 39.98 -7.12 16.44
N VAL A 877 39.64 -5.84 16.54
CA VAL A 877 38.29 -5.29 16.33
C VAL A 877 38.29 -4.31 15.17
N LEU A 878 37.19 -4.27 14.43
CA LEU A 878 36.94 -3.25 13.41
C LEU A 878 36.92 -1.87 14.07
N SER A 879 37.78 -0.99 13.58
CA SER A 879 38.06 0.31 14.17
C SER A 879 38.43 1.31 13.09
N THR A 880 38.22 2.59 13.38
CA THR A 880 38.96 3.66 12.70
C THR A 880 40.37 3.79 13.29
N HIS A 881 41.30 4.43 12.57
CA HIS A 881 42.58 4.84 13.16
C HIS A 881 42.39 6.03 14.15
N GLU A 882 43.42 6.31 14.96
CA GLU A 882 43.43 7.03 16.24
C GLU A 882 42.58 8.33 16.39
N LEU A 883 41.92 8.43 17.54
CA LEU A 883 41.71 9.58 18.46
C LEU A 883 41.81 11.03 17.93
N PHE A 884 41.17 11.38 16.82
CA PHE A 884 40.95 12.79 16.45
C PHE A 884 39.45 13.13 16.43
N PRO A 885 39.04 14.38 16.77
CA PRO A 885 37.64 14.80 16.70
C PRO A 885 37.04 14.76 15.27
N PHE A 886 37.88 14.59 14.25
CA PHE A 886 37.49 14.42 12.85
C PHE A 886 38.31 13.29 12.20
N PRO A 887 37.71 12.41 11.36
CA PRO A 887 38.45 11.35 10.68
C PRO A 887 39.28 11.94 9.53
N LEU A 888 40.53 12.33 9.80
CA LEU A 888 41.49 12.79 8.78
C LEU A 888 41.85 11.68 7.77
N PHE A 889 41.71 10.41 8.19
CA PHE A 889 41.83 9.22 7.35
C PHE A 889 40.60 8.34 7.57
N SER A 890 39.84 8.07 6.50
CA SER A 890 38.54 7.39 6.59
C SER A 890 38.62 5.86 6.51
N GLY A 891 39.79 5.28 6.22
CA GLY A 891 39.97 3.83 6.09
C GLY A 891 39.65 3.07 7.38
N LEU A 892 39.04 1.88 7.24
CA LEU A 892 38.80 0.98 8.36
C LEU A 892 39.90 -0.05 8.52
N HIS A 893 40.16 -0.38 9.79
CA HIS A 893 41.23 -1.28 10.17
C HIS A 893 40.77 -2.30 11.24
N CYS A 894 41.48 -3.41 11.33
CA CYS A 894 41.42 -4.36 12.44
C CYS A 894 42.53 -4.05 13.44
N LEU A 895 42.19 -3.46 14.59
CA LEU A 895 43.13 -2.99 15.61
C LEU A 895 42.91 -3.70 16.96
N PRO A 896 43.90 -3.74 17.87
CA PRO A 896 43.71 -4.30 19.20
C PRO A 896 42.56 -3.63 19.95
N ASN A 897 41.71 -4.44 20.58
CA ASN A 897 40.58 -3.95 21.37
C ASN A 897 41.05 -3.17 22.61
N LYS A 898 40.74 -1.87 22.66
CA LYS A 898 41.05 -0.95 23.76
C LYS A 898 39.79 -0.37 24.43
N GLY A 899 38.60 -0.73 23.95
CA GLY A 899 37.32 -0.24 24.50
C GLY A 899 36.99 1.22 24.13
N TYR A 900 37.65 1.78 23.11
CA TYR A 900 37.37 3.13 22.61
C TYR A 900 36.07 3.17 21.81
N ASP A 901 35.32 4.27 21.88
CA ASP A 901 34.06 4.41 21.15
C ASP A 901 34.24 4.32 19.62
N SER A 902 35.43 4.60 19.07
CA SER A 902 35.77 4.37 17.66
C SER A 902 35.76 2.89 17.25
N GLN A 903 35.81 1.97 18.22
CA GLN A 903 35.79 0.51 18.06
C GLN A 903 34.40 -0.10 18.23
N TYR A 904 33.37 0.73 18.41
CA TYR A 904 31.99 0.30 18.61
C TYR A 904 31.09 0.81 17.48
N TRP A 905 30.10 0.00 17.16
CA TRP A 905 29.28 0.13 15.97
C TRP A 905 27.80 -0.03 16.30
N ILE A 906 26.94 0.68 15.59
CA ILE A 906 25.49 0.64 15.76
C ILE A 906 24.88 0.19 14.44
N PHE A 907 24.18 -0.95 14.48
CA PHE A 907 23.46 -1.46 13.33
C PHE A 907 22.10 -0.80 13.25
N VAL A 908 21.86 -0.11 12.13
CA VAL A 908 20.55 0.47 11.81
C VAL A 908 19.95 -0.38 10.71
N HIS A 909 18.92 -1.16 11.04
CA HIS A 909 18.19 -1.94 10.04
C HIS A 909 17.53 -0.99 9.04
N VAL A 910 17.78 -1.24 7.76
CA VAL A 910 17.24 -0.44 6.66
C VAL A 910 16.46 -1.30 5.68
N GLY A 911 15.99 -2.48 6.11
CA GLY A 911 15.09 -3.35 5.37
C GLY A 911 15.71 -4.43 4.51
N ASN A 912 14.88 -5.40 4.12
CA ASN A 912 15.30 -6.57 3.32
C ASN A 912 16.51 -7.32 3.92
N GLY A 913 16.71 -7.21 5.24
CA GLY A 913 17.85 -7.77 5.96
C GLY A 913 19.15 -6.96 5.85
N TYR A 914 19.13 -5.76 5.27
CA TYR A 914 20.27 -4.84 5.22
C TYR A 914 20.35 -3.95 6.45
N TYR A 915 21.57 -3.55 6.76
CA TYR A 915 21.95 -2.66 7.84
C TYR A 915 22.87 -1.58 7.31
N ILE A 916 22.67 -0.37 7.79
CA ILE A 916 23.71 0.67 7.81
C ILE A 916 24.47 0.52 9.12
N ILE A 917 25.80 0.46 9.05
CA ILE A 917 26.66 0.25 10.22
C ILE A 917 27.30 1.58 10.60
N LYS A 918 26.78 2.21 11.65
CA LYS A 918 27.24 3.52 12.16
C LYS A 918 28.39 3.35 13.13
N ASN A 919 29.35 4.28 13.12
CA ASN A 919 30.37 4.31 14.16
C ASN A 919 29.82 4.99 15.44
N LYS A 920 30.19 4.52 16.63
CA LYS A 920 29.72 5.11 17.89
C LYS A 920 30.37 6.46 18.21
N MET A 921 31.68 6.60 17.96
CA MET A 921 32.39 7.88 18.17
C MET A 921 31.98 8.92 17.14
N TYR A 922 31.92 8.53 15.87
CA TYR A 922 31.46 9.38 14.77
C TYR A 922 30.02 9.00 14.38
N TYR A 923 29.05 9.36 15.22
CA TYR A 923 27.66 8.92 15.10
C TYR A 923 26.98 9.30 13.76
N ASP A 924 27.47 10.34 13.11
CA ASP A 924 27.01 10.79 11.79
C ASP A 924 27.73 10.10 10.62
N TRP A 925 28.64 9.15 10.87
CA TRP A 925 29.41 8.46 9.83
C TRP A 925 29.12 6.96 9.82
N VAL A 926 29.10 6.40 8.62
CA VAL A 926 28.73 5.01 8.36
C VAL A 926 29.80 4.30 7.54
N LEU A 927 29.81 2.97 7.64
CA LEU A 927 30.59 2.12 6.76
C LEU A 927 30.19 2.33 5.29
N ASP A 928 31.17 2.47 4.40
CA ASP A 928 30.98 2.75 2.98
C ASP A 928 32.02 2.00 2.15
N VAL A 929 31.58 1.37 1.06
CA VAL A 929 32.47 0.82 0.03
C VAL A 929 32.94 1.95 -0.87
N ARG A 930 34.25 2.24 -0.86
CA ARG A 930 34.80 3.42 -1.51
C ARG A 930 34.43 3.49 -3.00
N GLY A 931 33.78 4.57 -3.39
CA GLY A 931 33.39 4.84 -4.77
C GLY A 931 32.30 3.91 -5.32
N ALA A 932 31.59 3.19 -4.45
CA ALA A 932 30.60 2.17 -4.84
C ALA A 932 31.16 1.10 -5.79
N ASN A 933 32.48 0.82 -5.73
CA ASN A 933 33.12 -0.20 -6.54
C ASN A 933 33.01 -1.58 -5.87
N SER A 934 32.57 -2.60 -6.61
CA SER A 934 32.45 -3.97 -6.12
C SER A 934 33.67 -4.85 -6.39
N ASP A 935 34.73 -4.31 -7.00
CA ASP A 935 35.95 -5.05 -7.31
C ASP A 935 36.72 -5.46 -6.04
N ASP A 936 37.40 -6.60 -6.13
CA ASP A 936 38.27 -7.12 -5.07
C ASP A 936 39.38 -6.13 -4.71
N GLY A 937 39.58 -5.90 -3.42
CA GLY A 937 40.57 -4.96 -2.89
C GLY A 937 40.03 -3.55 -2.67
N THR A 938 38.77 -3.27 -3.03
CA THR A 938 38.17 -1.95 -2.79
C THR A 938 38.14 -1.63 -1.29
N ALA A 939 38.73 -0.50 -0.91
CA ALA A 939 38.82 -0.09 0.49
C ALA A 939 37.44 0.16 1.13
N ILE A 940 37.34 -0.17 2.42
CA ILE A 940 36.18 0.15 3.23
C ILE A 940 36.52 1.36 4.09
N GLN A 941 35.62 2.32 4.12
CA GLN A 941 35.84 3.60 4.78
C GLN A 941 34.65 4.03 5.64
N LEU A 942 34.87 5.05 6.48
CA LEU A 942 33.79 5.89 6.98
C LEU A 942 33.42 6.96 5.95
N HIS A 943 32.13 7.16 5.76
CA HIS A 943 31.59 8.25 4.95
C HIS A 943 30.34 8.83 5.61
N TYR A 944 29.96 10.05 5.23
CA TYR A 944 28.65 10.58 5.58
C TYR A 944 27.54 9.70 4.96
N PRO A 945 26.38 9.54 5.63
CA PRO A 945 25.33 8.66 5.16
C PRO A 945 24.76 9.23 3.86
N HIS A 946 24.67 8.40 2.84
CA HIS A 946 23.94 8.75 1.62
C HIS A 946 22.44 8.76 1.95
N GLU A 947 21.69 9.60 1.24
CA GLU A 947 20.23 9.54 1.31
C GLU A 947 19.77 8.15 0.85
N LEU A 948 18.73 7.58 1.46
CA LEU A 948 18.26 6.23 1.11
C LEU A 948 17.72 6.13 -0.34
N THR A 949 17.45 7.28 -0.96
CA THR A 949 17.07 7.41 -2.38
C THR A 949 18.26 7.62 -3.32
N ASP A 950 19.47 7.81 -2.80
CA ASP A 950 20.68 8.02 -3.59
C ASP A 950 21.08 6.70 -4.30
N PRO A 951 21.41 6.72 -5.60
CA PRO A 951 21.96 5.55 -6.29
C PRO A 951 23.18 4.92 -5.59
N LEU A 952 23.95 5.69 -4.82
CA LEU A 952 25.13 5.25 -4.09
C LEU A 952 24.82 4.61 -2.73
N ILE A 953 23.55 4.61 -2.26
CA ILE A 953 23.19 4.03 -0.95
C ILE A 953 23.61 2.56 -0.80
N ASN A 954 23.66 1.81 -1.90
CA ASN A 954 24.08 0.40 -1.87
C ASN A 954 25.54 0.23 -1.44
N ALA A 955 26.38 1.26 -1.54
CA ALA A 955 27.75 1.25 -0.99
C ALA A 955 27.76 1.22 0.56
N GLN A 956 26.67 1.61 1.22
CA GLN A 956 26.56 1.71 2.68
C GLN A 956 25.60 0.68 3.30
N LYS A 957 24.95 -0.13 2.45
CA LYS A 957 24.05 -1.20 2.88
C LYS A 957 24.81 -2.51 2.96
N PHE A 958 24.73 -3.16 4.12
CA PHE A 958 25.38 -4.44 4.36
C PHE A 958 24.39 -5.47 4.92
N LYS A 959 24.44 -6.69 4.41
CA LYS A 959 23.66 -7.82 4.91
C LYS A 959 24.52 -8.68 5.83
N LEU A 960 23.95 -9.09 6.95
CA LEU A 960 24.61 -10.03 7.87
C LEU A 960 24.20 -11.45 7.49
N ARG A 961 25.17 -12.26 7.07
CA ARG A 961 25.01 -13.72 6.89
C ARG A 961 25.61 -14.39 8.11
N ASP A 962 24.78 -14.99 8.96
CA ASP A 962 25.24 -15.76 10.11
C ASP A 962 26.05 -16.98 9.63
N ILE A 963 27.21 -17.20 10.25
CA ILE A 963 28.20 -18.25 9.94
C ILE A 963 28.35 -19.23 11.10
N ASN A 964 27.72 -18.99 12.26
CA ASN A 964 27.73 -19.94 13.38
C ASN A 964 26.91 -21.21 13.10
N ASN A 965 26.57 -21.49 11.84
CA ASN A 965 25.79 -22.63 11.40
C ASN A 965 26.21 -23.06 9.99
#